data_AF-A0A8S9E3D6-F1
#
_entry.id   AF-A0A8S9E3D6-F1
#
_cell.length_a   1.000
_cell.length_b   1.000
_cell.length_c   1.000
_cell.angle_alpha   90.00
_cell.angle_beta   90.00
_cell.angle_gamma   90.00
#
_symmetry.space_group_name_H-M   'P 1'
#
loop_
_entity.id
_entity.type
_entity.pdbx_description
1 polymer ?
#
loop_
_entity_poly.entity_id
_entity_poly.type
_entity_poly.pdbx_seq_one_letter_code
_entity_poly.pdbx_strand_id
1 'polypeptide(L)'
;MLDQDRVRSGFDIEMLLGERFLSYTLLTLVDAGSIPVVVEIADPPLQFLLAEPSTTDRLYESHPDAVPAKKVSEEKNAFEVEILFDHPSGADVRVHAVFDFTRVSPPLFFPDAEFDLFVRLVFDTHRDDDGALDGATLSVALVDIASPLLPFALTQGITKEAIMERLTPFIDRDLDLGGVGAFKRLQDLGFRKLPAAGNHPAAFGLYLNLLLQTGPEPDSLLDNRGSVDDAINFLPEGSDVAMATRKHLYGVLSNDAYNRRAELNDLGTYSWPLRKSPSNPKSKKIGTLNDITIAPLVLMGPNGPVPTNTLRIDISGEYEIDDFFDPDFHILIDLTPITDGNGLLGWNVETGVDIDLLFEILPFLGFYVLLVLFGGAGLMASGIIAGILFTLGEAAGLIADAMYSERIQDKTDAAMPDVVTGRVAIARRRWDPFYTTLHQVAIRPDGAIVNATGIAIWGRAAIDKQVQAVEHIVIRDEQRVPPEAPTHLRYRVYDAASHLPLFSAFAPGTDRRSFEQHDPTGEPDLYQLSIDQILERFDEKRLISNIPYVAKRIDLRQNQVDQILCLSQREINEQRNTLLYTFEVVTRPQIEGDEGAQIRAEVIAEFMADGITPTEEEIVARVDERIDEILAEREAAYVEAELDAELEAALLPVLRFDLPPEHLAALQKKGILNLKDFEIIGIRKHHPPGAPLLYYRDHPDAIPADNLLLRPHYTAGPTGPVFPP
;
A
#
# COMPACT_ATOMS: atom_id res chain seq x y z
N MET A 1 -2.10 -1.67 32.70
CA MET A 1 -1.99 -0.41 31.93
C MET A 1 -0.52 -0.22 31.61
N LEU A 2 -0.21 0.26 30.40
CA LEU A 2 1.17 0.57 29.99
C LEU A 2 1.69 1.80 30.75
N ASP A 3 2.92 1.72 31.23
CA ASP A 3 3.62 2.82 31.90
C ASP A 3 4.57 3.53 30.91
N GLN A 4 4.13 4.67 30.35
CA GLN A 4 4.89 5.42 29.35
C GLN A 4 6.18 6.03 29.91
N ASP A 5 6.32 6.14 31.24
CA ASP A 5 7.56 6.64 31.85
C ASP A 5 8.73 5.65 31.72
N ARG A 6 8.45 4.41 31.28
CA ARG A 6 9.47 3.37 30.99
C ARG A 6 9.96 3.39 29.55
N VAL A 7 9.35 4.19 28.67
CA VAL A 7 9.78 4.41 27.28
C VAL A 7 10.97 5.38 27.31
N ARG A 8 12.19 4.83 27.30
CA ARG A 8 13.42 5.57 27.64
C ARG A 8 14.58 5.33 26.69
N SER A 9 14.44 4.45 25.70
CA SER A 9 15.53 4.15 24.77
C SER A 9 15.91 5.37 23.92
N GLY A 10 15.02 6.35 23.79
CA GLY A 10 15.22 7.54 22.95
C GLY A 10 14.88 7.32 21.48
N PHE A 11 14.58 6.08 21.07
CA PHE A 11 14.07 5.79 19.73
C PHE A 11 12.69 6.41 19.51
N ASP A 12 12.35 6.78 18.27
CA ASP A 12 11.05 7.38 17.95
C ASP A 12 9.89 6.45 18.34
N ILE A 13 10.04 5.15 18.08
CA ILE A 13 9.06 4.11 18.40
C ILE A 13 9.76 2.94 19.10
N GLU A 14 9.14 2.46 20.18
CA GLU A 14 9.53 1.25 20.89
C GLU A 14 8.38 0.23 20.82
N MET A 15 8.67 -0.99 20.40
CA MET A 15 7.71 -2.09 20.34
C MET A 15 8.25 -3.30 21.09
N LEU A 16 7.47 -3.83 22.02
CA LEU A 16 7.78 -5.01 22.81
C LEU A 16 6.87 -6.16 22.41
N LEU A 17 7.49 -7.27 22.02
CA LEU A 17 6.84 -8.50 21.56
C LEU A 17 7.04 -9.57 22.63
N GLY A 18 5.93 -9.99 23.24
CA GLY A 18 5.90 -11.10 24.19
C GLY A 18 5.93 -12.46 23.50
N GLU A 19 6.20 -13.49 24.29
CA GLU A 19 6.30 -14.89 23.87
C GLU A 19 5.13 -15.37 22.99
N ARG A 20 3.89 -15.08 23.40
CA ARG A 20 2.70 -15.48 22.63
C ARG A 20 2.58 -14.77 21.28
N PHE A 21 3.02 -13.51 21.17
CA PHE A 21 3.06 -12.82 19.88
C PHE A 21 4.03 -13.51 18.91
N LEU A 22 5.18 -13.97 19.43
CA LEU A 22 6.15 -14.75 18.64
C LEU A 22 5.59 -16.12 18.25
N SER A 23 4.89 -16.81 19.16
CA SER A 23 4.18 -18.05 18.84
C SER A 23 3.18 -17.84 17.69
N TYR A 24 2.41 -16.75 17.73
CA TYR A 24 1.44 -16.44 16.68
C TYR A 24 2.09 -16.01 15.38
N THR A 25 3.27 -15.38 15.44
CA THR A 25 4.08 -15.10 14.25
C THR A 25 4.48 -16.40 13.54
N LEU A 26 4.98 -17.40 14.28
CA LEU A 26 5.34 -18.71 13.71
C LEU A 26 4.12 -19.49 13.21
N LEU A 27 3.02 -19.51 13.96
CA LEU A 27 1.77 -20.14 13.51
C LEU A 27 1.19 -19.44 12.26
N THR A 28 1.36 -18.12 12.13
CA THR A 28 0.96 -17.38 10.92
C THR A 28 1.80 -17.81 9.71
N LEU A 29 3.10 -18.10 9.88
CA LEU A 29 3.94 -18.66 8.82
C LEU A 29 3.52 -20.08 8.43
N VAL A 30 3.05 -20.88 9.38
CA VAL A 30 2.45 -22.20 9.11
C VAL A 30 1.16 -22.05 8.32
N ASP A 31 0.25 -21.15 8.73
CA ASP A 31 -1.00 -20.87 8.03
C ASP A 31 -0.75 -20.35 6.60
N ALA A 32 0.34 -19.63 6.37
CA ALA A 32 0.78 -19.17 5.06
C ALA A 32 1.51 -20.23 4.21
N GLY A 33 1.69 -21.45 4.72
CA GLY A 33 2.44 -22.53 4.05
C GLY A 33 3.94 -22.27 3.92
N SER A 34 4.48 -21.30 4.67
CA SER A 34 5.91 -20.95 4.68
C SER A 34 6.74 -21.86 5.58
N ILE A 35 6.10 -22.45 6.58
CA ILE A 35 6.65 -23.54 7.39
C ILE A 35 5.81 -24.77 7.08
N PRO A 36 6.40 -25.87 6.61
CA PRO A 36 5.65 -27.06 6.27
C PRO A 36 5.04 -27.68 7.53
N VAL A 37 3.76 -28.04 7.45
CA VAL A 37 3.03 -28.74 8.53
C VAL A 37 3.50 -30.19 8.69
N VAL A 38 4.08 -30.75 7.62
CA VAL A 38 4.71 -32.08 7.60
C VAL A 38 6.16 -31.99 7.21
N VAL A 39 7.04 -32.52 8.06
CA VAL A 39 8.45 -32.68 7.75
C VAL A 39 8.76 -34.17 7.63
N GLU A 40 9.48 -34.56 6.57
CA GLU A 40 9.99 -35.91 6.39
C GLU A 40 11.47 -35.99 6.79
N ILE A 41 11.77 -36.72 7.86
CA ILE A 41 13.12 -36.85 8.42
C ILE A 41 13.51 -38.32 8.36
N ALA A 42 14.59 -38.66 7.65
CA ALA A 42 15.12 -40.01 7.42
C ALA A 42 14.50 -40.85 6.28
N ASP A 43 15.18 -41.95 5.97
CA ASP A 43 14.75 -43.01 5.05
C ASP A 43 14.77 -44.35 5.83
N PRO A 44 13.63 -45.02 6.02
CA PRO A 44 12.28 -44.68 5.53
C PRO A 44 11.70 -43.42 6.21
N PRO A 45 10.78 -42.69 5.53
CA PRO A 45 10.32 -41.37 5.96
C PRO A 45 9.61 -41.41 7.31
N LEU A 46 10.01 -40.48 8.18
CA LEU A 46 9.31 -40.11 9.42
C LEU A 46 8.56 -38.81 9.17
N GLN A 47 7.24 -38.85 9.26
CA GLN A 47 6.36 -37.68 9.10
C GLN A 47 6.03 -37.09 10.47
N PHE A 48 6.31 -35.81 10.63
CA PHE A 48 5.96 -35.02 11.81
C PHE A 48 4.81 -34.07 11.48
N LEU A 49 3.64 -34.26 12.07
CA LEU A 49 2.49 -33.36 11.92
C LEU A 49 2.41 -32.41 13.10
N LEU A 50 2.61 -31.11 12.86
CA LEU A 50 2.53 -30.08 13.90
C LEU A 50 1.12 -30.02 14.52
N ALA A 51 1.04 -30.09 15.86
CA ALA A 51 -0.18 -29.86 16.61
C ALA A 51 -0.30 -28.38 17.01
N GLU A 52 -1.50 -27.82 16.86
CA GLU A 52 -1.79 -26.45 17.30
C GLU A 52 -2.59 -26.46 18.62
N PRO A 53 -2.31 -25.54 19.56
CA PRO A 53 -3.11 -25.40 20.77
C PRO A 53 -4.59 -25.08 20.47
N SER A 54 -5.51 -25.72 21.20
CA SER A 54 -6.95 -25.40 21.18
C SER A 54 -7.29 -23.98 21.60
N THR A 55 -6.38 -23.29 22.29
CA THR A 55 -6.51 -21.90 22.73
C THR A 55 -5.98 -20.88 21.72
N THR A 56 -5.59 -21.32 20.52
CA THR A 56 -5.13 -20.40 19.47
C THR A 56 -6.27 -19.51 19.00
N ASP A 57 -6.05 -18.21 19.13
CA ASP A 57 -7.03 -17.19 18.79
C ASP A 57 -6.85 -16.78 17.33
N ARG A 58 -7.79 -17.21 16.48
CA ARG A 58 -7.77 -16.98 15.04
C ARG A 58 -9.09 -16.35 14.61
N LEU A 59 -9.00 -15.36 13.73
CA LEU A 59 -10.14 -14.57 13.26
C LEU A 59 -10.80 -15.15 12.01
N TYR A 60 -10.28 -16.28 11.52
CA TYR A 60 -10.79 -17.00 10.36
C TYR A 60 -10.79 -18.51 10.62
N GLU A 61 -11.60 -19.23 9.86
CA GLU A 61 -11.58 -20.70 9.85
C GLU A 61 -10.46 -21.21 8.94
N SER A 62 -9.79 -22.28 9.38
CA SER A 62 -8.79 -22.96 8.56
C SER A 62 -9.42 -23.56 7.30
N HIS A 63 -8.69 -23.53 6.19
CA HIS A 63 -9.17 -24.08 4.92
C HIS A 63 -9.43 -25.60 5.05
N PRO A 64 -10.59 -26.11 4.62
CA PRO A 64 -10.97 -27.52 4.82
C PRO A 64 -10.06 -28.51 4.09
N ASP A 65 -9.56 -28.12 2.91
CA ASP A 65 -8.65 -28.96 2.10
C ASP A 65 -7.16 -28.79 2.43
N ALA A 66 -6.81 -28.11 3.54
CA ALA A 66 -5.42 -28.08 3.98
C ALA A 66 -4.98 -29.51 4.33
N VAL A 67 -3.95 -30.03 3.63
CA VAL A 67 -3.42 -31.38 3.86
C VAL A 67 -1.99 -31.29 4.41
N PRO A 68 -1.70 -31.97 5.54
CA PRO A 68 -2.66 -32.71 6.37
C PRO A 68 -3.64 -31.77 7.07
N ALA A 69 -4.82 -32.31 7.37
CA ALA A 69 -5.79 -31.60 8.19
C ALA A 69 -5.13 -31.24 9.52
N LYS A 70 -5.24 -29.97 9.88
CA LYS A 70 -4.66 -29.42 11.10
C LYS A 70 -5.11 -30.24 12.33
N LYS A 71 -4.16 -30.69 13.15
CA LYS A 71 -4.45 -31.29 14.45
C LYS A 71 -4.57 -30.20 15.49
N VAL A 72 -5.71 -30.13 16.16
CA VAL A 72 -5.89 -29.30 17.36
C VAL A 72 -5.60 -30.18 18.57
N SER A 73 -4.63 -29.79 19.38
CA SER A 73 -4.32 -30.42 20.65
C SER A 73 -5.15 -29.81 21.79
N GLU A 74 -5.60 -30.65 22.72
CA GLU A 74 -6.20 -30.18 23.98
C GLU A 74 -5.13 -29.57 24.91
N GLU A 75 -3.85 -29.86 24.68
CA GLU A 75 -2.73 -29.27 25.40
C GLU A 75 -2.58 -27.81 25.04
N LYS A 76 -2.71 -26.94 26.04
CA LYS A 76 -2.58 -25.48 25.85
C LYS A 76 -1.20 -25.06 25.40
N ASN A 77 -0.19 -25.86 25.78
CA ASN A 77 1.21 -25.65 25.47
C ASN A 77 1.67 -26.44 24.24
N ALA A 78 0.78 -26.93 23.38
CA ALA A 78 1.19 -27.71 22.20
C ALA A 78 2.11 -26.94 21.22
N PHE A 79 2.10 -25.61 21.28
CA PHE A 79 3.02 -24.75 20.54
C PHE A 79 3.28 -23.46 21.32
N GLU A 80 4.48 -23.31 21.85
CA GLU A 80 4.87 -22.16 22.69
C GLU A 80 6.28 -21.69 22.34
N VAL A 81 6.51 -20.40 22.56
CA VAL A 81 7.81 -19.76 22.37
C VAL A 81 8.26 -19.22 23.72
N GLU A 82 9.48 -19.52 24.14
CA GLU A 82 10.08 -18.97 25.36
C GLU A 82 11.33 -18.16 25.01
N ILE A 83 11.48 -16.98 25.61
CA ILE A 83 12.65 -16.12 25.41
C ILE A 83 13.74 -16.53 26.40
N LEU A 84 14.90 -16.92 25.88
CA LEU A 84 16.01 -17.43 26.68
C LEU A 84 17.08 -16.36 26.94
N PHE A 85 17.63 -16.39 28.16
CA PHE A 85 18.75 -15.56 28.59
C PHE A 85 19.92 -16.46 28.99
N ASP A 86 21.11 -16.17 28.45
CA ASP A 86 22.36 -16.86 28.76
C ASP A 86 22.32 -18.40 28.59
N HIS A 87 21.55 -18.91 27.61
CA HIS A 87 21.46 -20.35 27.37
C HIS A 87 22.82 -20.93 26.92
N PRO A 88 23.26 -22.11 27.41
CA PRO A 88 24.59 -22.64 27.12
C PRO A 88 24.90 -22.87 25.63
N SER A 89 23.89 -23.13 24.80
CA SER A 89 24.06 -23.26 23.34
C SER A 89 24.12 -21.93 22.59
N GLY A 90 23.94 -20.80 23.28
CA GLY A 90 23.80 -19.48 22.67
C GLY A 90 22.43 -19.23 22.03
N ALA A 91 21.41 -20.03 22.39
CA ALA A 91 20.04 -19.84 21.93
C ALA A 91 19.39 -18.60 22.56
N ASP A 92 18.60 -17.90 21.75
CA ASP A 92 17.81 -16.74 22.14
C ASP A 92 16.36 -17.11 22.41
N VAL A 93 15.88 -18.19 21.80
CA VAL A 93 14.49 -18.64 21.86
C VAL A 93 14.44 -20.16 21.94
N ARG A 94 13.50 -20.69 22.73
CA ARG A 94 13.04 -22.08 22.66
C ARG A 94 11.66 -22.11 22.03
N VAL A 95 11.50 -22.87 20.95
CA VAL A 95 10.19 -23.19 20.38
C VAL A 95 9.82 -24.59 20.83
N HIS A 96 8.87 -24.69 21.73
CA HIS A 96 8.28 -25.95 22.14
C HIS A 96 7.13 -26.28 21.19
N ALA A 97 7.16 -27.46 20.61
CA ALA A 97 6.15 -27.92 19.67
C ALA A 97 5.84 -29.40 19.88
N VAL A 98 4.56 -29.72 19.85
CA VAL A 98 4.03 -31.07 19.92
C VAL A 98 3.72 -31.55 18.51
N PHE A 99 4.17 -32.75 18.18
CA PHE A 99 4.01 -33.35 16.86
C PHE A 99 3.37 -34.73 16.94
N ASP A 100 2.50 -35.05 15.98
CA ASP A 100 2.18 -36.45 15.70
C ASP A 100 3.25 -37.06 14.83
N PHE A 101 3.88 -38.11 15.35
CA PHE A 101 4.91 -38.85 14.68
C PHE A 101 4.32 -40.06 13.97
N THR A 102 4.58 -40.18 12.68
CA THR A 102 4.23 -41.38 11.89
C THR A 102 5.45 -41.88 11.12
N ARG A 103 5.90 -43.11 11.41
CA ARG A 103 6.87 -43.84 10.58
C ARG A 103 6.12 -44.68 9.57
N VAL A 104 6.49 -44.56 8.29
CA VAL A 104 5.80 -45.29 7.21
C VAL A 104 6.16 -46.78 7.20
N SER A 105 7.40 -47.15 7.57
CA SER A 105 7.83 -48.56 7.58
C SER A 105 8.99 -48.82 8.56
N PRO A 106 8.86 -49.80 9.50
CA PRO A 106 7.60 -50.39 9.92
C PRO A 106 6.64 -49.31 10.47
N PRO A 107 5.31 -49.48 10.32
CA PRO A 107 4.35 -48.50 10.80
C PRO A 107 4.47 -48.31 12.32
N LEU A 108 4.78 -47.09 12.73
CA LEU A 108 4.90 -46.70 14.13
C LEU A 108 4.27 -45.32 14.30
N PHE A 109 3.39 -45.18 15.29
CA PHE A 109 2.70 -43.93 15.58
C PHE A 109 2.98 -43.54 17.03
N PHE A 110 3.53 -42.34 17.24
CA PHE A 110 3.61 -41.73 18.56
C PHE A 110 2.77 -40.45 18.51
N PRO A 111 1.60 -40.42 19.16
CA PRO A 111 0.86 -39.19 19.29
C PRO A 111 1.60 -38.24 20.24
N ASP A 112 1.46 -36.94 19.99
CA ASP A 112 1.83 -35.87 20.92
C ASP A 112 3.31 -35.93 21.38
N ALA A 113 4.20 -36.14 20.42
CA ALA A 113 5.64 -36.10 20.63
C ALA A 113 6.14 -34.68 20.84
N GLU A 114 6.66 -34.39 22.03
CA GLU A 114 7.25 -33.10 22.37
C GLU A 114 8.64 -32.90 21.74
N PHE A 115 8.86 -31.72 21.16
CA PHE A 115 10.13 -31.27 20.61
C PHE A 115 10.40 -29.81 21.00
N ASP A 116 11.58 -29.58 21.55
CA ASP A 116 12.13 -28.26 21.81
C ASP A 116 13.19 -27.93 20.74
N LEU A 117 12.96 -26.86 20.00
CA LEU A 117 13.89 -26.29 19.03
C LEU A 117 14.54 -25.06 19.65
N PHE A 118 15.86 -25.06 19.76
CA PHE A 118 16.61 -23.94 20.31
C PHE A 118 17.18 -23.12 19.17
N VAL A 119 16.74 -21.87 19.09
CA VAL A 119 17.00 -20.98 17.97
C VAL A 119 17.81 -19.80 18.44
N ARG A 120 18.86 -19.47 17.69
CA ARG A 120 19.63 -18.24 17.82
C ARG A 120 19.12 -17.23 16.80
N LEU A 121 19.03 -15.99 17.24
CA LEU A 121 18.62 -14.84 16.44
C LEU A 121 19.82 -13.90 16.32
N VAL A 122 20.25 -13.64 15.10
CA VAL A 122 21.28 -12.64 14.81
C VAL A 122 20.64 -11.53 14.00
N PHE A 123 20.75 -10.31 14.50
CA PHE A 123 20.16 -9.15 13.89
C PHE A 123 21.26 -8.25 13.34
N ASP A 124 21.26 -8.05 12.03
CA ASP A 124 22.25 -7.27 11.30
C ASP A 124 21.56 -6.13 10.54
N THR A 125 22.22 -4.97 10.50
CA THR A 125 21.73 -3.77 9.80
C THR A 125 22.77 -3.32 8.78
N HIS A 126 22.32 -2.99 7.58
CA HIS A 126 23.13 -2.45 6.49
C HIS A 126 22.73 -0.99 6.24
N ARG A 127 23.73 -0.11 6.13
CA ARG A 127 23.51 1.31 5.86
C ARG A 127 24.08 1.70 4.50
N ASP A 128 23.41 2.62 3.81
CA ASP A 128 23.92 3.21 2.57
C ASP A 128 25.01 4.27 2.87
N ASP A 129 25.59 4.82 1.80
CA ASP A 129 26.66 5.82 1.88
C ASP A 129 26.19 7.14 2.53
N ASP A 130 24.88 7.41 2.52
CA ASP A 130 24.24 8.56 3.17
C ASP A 130 23.94 8.30 4.66
N GLY A 131 24.26 7.09 5.15
CA GLY A 131 24.06 6.68 6.54
C GLY A 131 22.62 6.29 6.89
N ALA A 132 21.73 6.21 5.90
CA ALA A 132 20.37 5.69 6.05
C ALA A 132 20.37 4.16 6.09
N LEU A 133 19.32 3.56 6.65
CA LEU A 133 19.19 2.12 6.73
C LEU A 133 18.77 1.57 5.35
N ASP A 134 19.71 0.91 4.66
CA ASP A 134 19.52 0.31 3.33
C ASP A 134 18.90 -1.09 3.45
N GLY A 135 19.19 -1.79 4.55
CA GLY A 135 18.61 -3.10 4.83
C GLY A 135 18.73 -3.51 6.29
N ALA A 136 17.88 -4.43 6.71
CA ALA A 136 18.00 -5.11 8.00
C ALA A 136 17.66 -6.58 7.81
N THR A 137 18.48 -7.46 8.38
CA THR A 137 18.34 -8.90 8.27
C THR A 137 18.28 -9.51 9.65
N LEU A 138 17.25 -10.32 9.89
CA LEU A 138 17.16 -11.18 11.05
C LEU A 138 17.48 -12.62 10.62
N SER A 139 18.70 -13.06 10.89
CA SER A 139 19.12 -14.43 10.69
C SER A 139 18.60 -15.31 11.83
N VAL A 140 17.85 -16.33 11.45
CA VAL A 140 17.33 -17.36 12.35
C VAL A 140 18.17 -18.60 12.16
N ALA A 141 18.73 -19.16 13.23
CA ALA A 141 19.57 -20.35 13.15
C ALA A 141 19.19 -21.38 14.23
N LEU A 142 18.95 -22.63 13.81
CA LEU A 142 18.78 -23.76 14.73
C LEU A 142 20.14 -24.12 15.34
N VAL A 143 20.30 -23.92 16.64
CA VAL A 143 21.56 -24.21 17.34
C VAL A 143 21.48 -25.49 18.16
N ASP A 144 20.28 -25.90 18.59
CA ASP A 144 20.12 -27.14 19.34
C ASP A 144 18.70 -27.71 19.23
N ILE A 145 18.55 -29.00 19.57
CA ILE A 145 17.25 -29.67 19.72
C ILE A 145 17.21 -30.52 21.00
N ALA A 146 16.05 -30.57 21.64
CA ALA A 146 15.78 -31.54 22.71
C ALA A 146 14.40 -32.20 22.49
N SER A 147 14.33 -33.50 22.76
CA SER A 147 13.05 -34.22 22.77
C SER A 147 13.19 -35.49 23.62
N PRO A 148 12.14 -35.90 24.36
CA PRO A 148 12.07 -37.22 24.98
C PRO A 148 12.23 -38.38 23.99
N LEU A 149 12.03 -38.14 22.69
CA LEU A 149 12.19 -39.13 21.63
C LEU A 149 13.62 -39.26 21.11
N LEU A 150 14.53 -38.33 21.39
CA LEU A 150 15.92 -38.43 20.92
C LEU A 150 16.62 -39.72 21.37
N PRO A 151 16.48 -40.19 22.63
CA PRO A 151 17.01 -41.50 23.04
C PRO A 151 16.47 -42.65 22.18
N PHE A 152 15.19 -42.61 21.81
CA PHE A 152 14.60 -43.62 20.92
C PHE A 152 15.16 -43.53 19.50
N ALA A 153 15.28 -42.33 18.93
CA ALA A 153 15.89 -42.12 17.62
C ALA A 153 17.34 -42.66 17.57
N LEU A 154 18.11 -42.48 18.64
CA LEU A 154 19.45 -43.04 18.78
C LEU A 154 19.44 -44.58 18.75
N THR A 155 18.45 -45.24 19.36
CA THR A 155 18.32 -46.71 19.24
C THR A 155 18.03 -47.19 17.82
N GLN A 156 17.50 -46.31 16.97
CA GLN A 156 17.24 -46.57 15.55
C GLN A 156 18.42 -46.16 14.64
N GLY A 157 19.54 -45.73 15.22
CA GLY A 157 20.73 -45.29 14.48
C GLY A 157 20.64 -43.87 13.91
N ILE A 158 19.63 -43.09 14.32
CA ILE A 158 19.47 -41.69 13.93
C ILE A 158 20.15 -40.82 14.99
N THR A 159 21.19 -40.08 14.60
CA THR A 159 21.90 -39.17 15.51
C THR A 159 21.17 -37.83 15.64
N LYS A 160 21.43 -37.11 16.73
CA LYS A 160 20.90 -35.76 16.93
C LYS A 160 21.36 -34.81 15.82
N GLU A 161 22.61 -34.94 15.40
CA GLU A 161 23.22 -34.17 14.32
C GLU A 161 22.51 -34.42 12.99
N ALA A 162 22.12 -35.67 12.70
CA ALA A 162 21.39 -36.00 11.48
C ALA A 162 19.96 -35.41 11.47
N ILE A 163 19.31 -35.31 12.63
CA ILE A 163 18.00 -34.63 12.75
C ILE A 163 18.18 -33.13 12.55
N MET A 164 19.20 -32.53 13.19
CA MET A 164 19.51 -31.12 13.01
C MET A 164 19.81 -30.78 11.54
N GLU A 165 20.69 -31.54 10.87
CA GLU A 165 21.03 -31.35 9.45
C GLU A 165 19.79 -31.38 8.54
N ARG A 166 18.76 -32.15 8.92
CA ARG A 166 17.48 -32.22 8.20
C ARG A 166 16.53 -31.07 8.52
N LEU A 167 16.54 -30.56 9.75
CA LEU A 167 15.68 -29.45 10.18
C LEU A 167 16.25 -28.08 9.79
N THR A 168 17.58 -27.94 9.77
CA THR A 168 18.30 -26.70 9.44
C THR A 168 17.77 -26.06 8.14
N PRO A 169 17.62 -26.74 6.99
CA PRO A 169 17.11 -26.11 5.77
C PRO A 169 15.68 -25.58 5.87
N PHE A 170 14.89 -26.04 6.84
CA PHE A 170 13.51 -25.58 7.06
C PHE A 170 13.44 -24.46 8.10
N ILE A 171 14.40 -24.35 9.01
CA ILE A 171 14.39 -23.38 10.11
C ILE A 171 15.33 -22.22 9.78
N ASP A 172 16.57 -22.53 9.40
CA ASP A 172 17.60 -21.55 9.10
C ASP A 172 17.18 -20.72 7.90
N ARG A 173 17.11 -19.42 8.13
CA ARG A 173 16.71 -18.45 7.10
C ARG A 173 17.16 -17.06 7.51
N ASP A 174 17.49 -16.28 6.50
CA ASP A 174 17.62 -14.85 6.64
C ASP A 174 16.26 -14.23 6.33
N LEU A 175 15.68 -13.60 7.35
CA LEU A 175 14.47 -12.80 7.18
C LEU A 175 14.94 -11.40 6.80
N ASP A 176 14.84 -11.11 5.50
CA ASP A 176 14.96 -9.74 5.04
C ASP A 176 13.76 -8.94 5.59
N LEU A 177 14.06 -7.92 6.40
CA LEU A 177 13.07 -6.97 6.88
C LEU A 177 12.85 -5.86 5.83
N GLY A 178 12.99 -6.18 4.53
CA GLY A 178 13.15 -5.29 3.37
C GLY A 178 12.12 -4.17 3.19
N GLY A 179 11.03 -4.13 3.97
CA GLY A 179 10.21 -2.91 4.12
C GLY A 179 10.95 -1.75 4.80
N VAL A 180 12.04 -2.04 5.52
CA VAL A 180 12.90 -1.08 6.21
C VAL A 180 13.68 -0.20 5.22
N GLY A 181 14.18 -0.78 4.12
CA GLY A 181 14.96 -0.09 3.08
C GLY A 181 14.15 0.38 1.87
N ALA A 182 13.09 -0.34 1.48
CA ALA A 182 12.33 -0.10 0.24
C ALA A 182 11.70 1.29 0.10
N PHE A 183 11.59 2.05 1.20
CA PHE A 183 11.08 3.41 1.20
C PHE A 183 12.04 4.44 1.83
N LYS A 184 13.26 4.05 2.22
CA LYS A 184 14.21 4.87 3.01
C LYS A 184 13.53 5.60 4.20
N ARG A 185 12.60 4.94 4.91
CA ARG A 185 11.79 5.55 5.98
C ARG A 185 12.40 5.43 7.36
N LEU A 186 13.38 4.56 7.55
CA LEU A 186 14.02 4.30 8.82
C LEU A 186 15.49 4.74 8.76
N GLN A 187 15.91 5.44 9.80
CA GLN A 187 17.30 5.83 10.00
C GLN A 187 18.05 4.75 10.78
N ASP A 188 17.42 4.14 11.76
CA ASP A 188 18.04 3.11 12.59
C ASP A 188 17.00 2.12 13.12
N LEU A 189 17.45 0.89 13.34
CA LEU A 189 16.65 -0.20 13.89
C LEU A 189 17.47 -0.94 14.94
N GLY A 190 16.98 -0.98 16.17
CA GLY A 190 17.58 -1.67 17.29
C GLY A 190 16.79 -2.91 17.70
N PHE A 191 17.50 -3.91 18.22
CA PHE A 191 16.92 -5.13 18.75
C PHE A 191 17.50 -5.46 20.13
N ARG A 192 16.66 -5.83 21.10
CA ARG A 192 17.13 -6.25 22.44
C ARG A 192 16.19 -7.24 23.13
N LYS A 193 16.76 -8.28 23.73
CA LYS A 193 16.06 -9.15 24.71
C LYS A 193 15.89 -8.43 26.03
N LEU A 194 14.66 -8.40 26.53
CA LEU A 194 14.31 -7.77 27.80
C LEU A 194 13.80 -8.84 28.78
N PRO A 195 14.50 -9.06 29.91
CA PRO A 195 14.08 -10.06 30.89
C PRO A 195 12.75 -9.67 31.54
N ALA A 196 12.07 -10.67 32.09
CA ALA A 196 10.90 -10.44 32.93
C ALA A 196 11.29 -9.62 34.16
N ALA A 197 10.49 -8.61 34.51
CA ALA A 197 10.78 -7.69 35.61
C ALA A 197 9.49 -7.22 36.29
N GLY A 198 9.23 -7.69 37.52
CA GLY A 198 7.99 -7.36 38.23
C GLY A 198 6.77 -7.91 37.49
N ASN A 199 5.82 -7.03 37.13
CA ASN A 199 4.61 -7.38 36.37
C ASN A 199 4.81 -7.21 34.85
N HIS A 200 6.05 -7.36 34.36
CA HIS A 200 6.37 -7.29 32.95
C HIS A 200 6.96 -8.63 32.51
N PRO A 201 6.29 -9.40 31.63
CA PRO A 201 6.82 -10.66 31.12
C PRO A 201 8.04 -10.41 30.22
N ALA A 202 8.83 -11.45 29.95
CA ALA A 202 9.96 -11.34 29.03
C ALA A 202 9.48 -10.90 27.63
N ALA A 203 10.29 -10.11 26.93
CA ALA A 203 9.95 -9.57 25.63
C ALA A 203 11.16 -9.38 24.72
N PHE A 204 10.94 -9.41 23.40
CA PHE A 204 11.83 -8.80 22.43
C PHE A 204 11.44 -7.35 22.21
N GLY A 205 12.39 -6.44 22.37
CA GLY A 205 12.24 -5.04 22.00
C GLY A 205 12.76 -4.78 20.60
N LEU A 206 11.90 -4.14 19.79
CA LEU A 206 12.21 -3.53 18.51
C LEU A 206 12.17 -2.01 18.68
N TYR A 207 13.23 -1.32 18.28
CA TYR A 207 13.38 0.11 18.50
C TYR A 207 13.65 0.80 17.17
N LEU A 208 12.78 1.74 16.77
CA LEU A 208 12.79 2.30 15.44
C LEU A 208 13.03 3.80 15.49
N ASN A 209 14.00 4.26 14.71
CA ASN A 209 14.20 5.68 14.41
C ASN A 209 13.73 5.94 13.00
N LEU A 210 12.81 6.89 12.87
CA LEU A 210 12.31 7.34 11.58
C LEU A 210 13.37 8.22 10.91
N LEU A 211 13.46 8.16 9.58
CA LEU A 211 14.27 9.10 8.81
C LEU A 211 13.50 10.42 8.70
N LEU A 212 13.84 11.41 9.52
CA LEU A 212 13.10 12.67 9.64
C LEU A 212 13.97 13.87 9.28
N GLN A 213 13.40 14.87 8.60
CA GLN A 213 14.06 16.11 8.21
C GLN A 213 14.07 17.16 9.33
N THR A 214 15.21 17.81 9.52
CA THR A 214 15.42 18.96 10.41
C THR A 214 15.26 20.29 9.71
N GLY A 215 15.46 20.32 8.39
CA GLY A 215 15.42 21.51 7.55
C GLY A 215 14.83 21.21 6.17
N PRO A 216 14.62 22.24 5.35
CA PRO A 216 14.04 22.11 4.02
C PRO A 216 15.00 21.46 3.00
N GLU A 217 16.30 21.41 3.28
CA GLU A 217 17.27 20.71 2.45
C GLU A 217 17.04 19.19 2.50
N PRO A 218 17.06 18.47 1.36
CA PRO A 218 16.82 17.03 1.31
C PRO A 218 17.72 16.20 2.24
N ASP A 219 18.97 16.62 2.41
CA ASP A 219 20.02 16.01 3.23
C ASP A 219 20.04 16.53 4.69
N SER A 220 19.23 17.54 5.03
CA SER A 220 19.09 18.03 6.39
C SER A 220 18.24 17.07 7.21
N LEU A 221 18.85 15.99 7.68
CA LEU A 221 18.23 14.92 8.45
C LEU A 221 18.52 15.06 9.96
N LEU A 222 17.66 14.49 10.81
CA LEU A 222 17.92 14.37 12.24
C LEU A 222 19.04 13.36 12.49
N ASP A 223 19.93 13.63 13.44
CA ASP A 223 20.90 12.64 13.94
C ASP A 223 20.22 11.45 14.61
N ASN A 224 20.92 10.33 14.77
CA ASN A 224 20.44 9.17 15.53
C ASN A 224 20.15 9.54 16.99
N ARG A 225 18.99 9.14 17.52
CA ARG A 225 18.45 9.65 18.82
C ARG A 225 18.45 8.61 19.94
N GLY A 226 18.50 7.32 19.60
CA GLY A 226 18.19 6.24 20.52
C GLY A 226 19.39 5.36 20.87
N SER A 227 19.31 4.70 22.02
CA SER A 227 20.25 3.68 22.49
C SER A 227 19.48 2.48 23.02
N VAL A 228 19.77 1.29 22.48
CA VAL A 228 19.14 0.05 22.93
C VAL A 228 19.52 -0.28 24.38
N ASP A 229 20.66 0.21 24.87
CA ASP A 229 21.15 -0.03 26.24
C ASP A 229 20.28 0.66 27.30
N ASP A 230 19.61 1.76 26.93
CA ASP A 230 18.71 2.52 27.80
C ASP A 230 17.28 1.98 27.81
N ALA A 231 16.99 0.98 26.96
CA ALA A 231 15.66 0.40 26.86
C ALA A 231 15.26 -0.39 28.12
N ILE A 232 14.00 -0.26 28.50
CA ILE A 232 13.42 -0.91 29.68
C ILE A 232 12.15 -1.65 29.25
N ASN A 233 11.94 -2.85 29.80
CA ASN A 233 10.72 -3.61 29.56
C ASN A 233 9.49 -2.84 30.07
N PHE A 234 8.52 -2.53 29.21
CA PHE A 234 7.26 -1.89 29.56
C PHE A 234 6.03 -2.71 29.15
N LEU A 235 6.21 -3.96 28.70
CA LEU A 235 5.14 -4.85 28.28
C LEU A 235 4.23 -5.17 29.48
N PRO A 236 2.93 -4.81 29.48
CA PRO A 236 2.08 -5.06 30.63
C PRO A 236 1.80 -6.57 30.84
N GLU A 237 1.60 -6.99 32.08
CA GLU A 237 1.08 -8.32 32.40
C GLU A 237 -0.23 -8.61 31.64
N GLY A 238 -0.30 -9.77 31.00
CA GLY A 238 -1.46 -10.22 30.22
C GLY A 238 -1.53 -9.70 28.79
N SER A 239 -0.61 -8.82 28.38
CA SER A 239 -0.47 -8.36 27.00
C SER A 239 0.61 -9.14 26.26
N ASP A 240 0.37 -9.39 24.98
CA ASP A 240 1.30 -10.08 24.08
C ASP A 240 2.17 -9.08 23.30
N VAL A 241 1.70 -7.83 23.17
CA VAL A 241 2.40 -6.76 22.48
C VAL A 241 2.14 -5.42 23.16
N ALA A 242 3.16 -4.58 23.16
CA ALA A 242 3.08 -3.19 23.55
C ALA A 242 3.89 -2.32 22.59
N MET A 243 3.37 -1.16 22.23
CA MET A 243 4.04 -0.19 21.39
C MET A 243 3.88 1.19 22.01
N ALA A 244 4.93 1.99 22.01
CA ALA A 244 4.86 3.37 22.44
C ALA A 244 5.82 4.26 21.64
N THR A 245 5.44 5.52 21.45
CA THR A 245 6.31 6.53 20.86
C THR A 245 7.05 7.29 21.95
N ARG A 246 8.25 7.79 21.67
CA ARG A 246 8.96 8.66 22.62
C ARG A 246 8.22 9.97 22.88
N LYS A 247 8.53 10.52 24.05
CA LYS A 247 8.15 11.90 24.40
C LYS A 247 8.70 12.87 23.37
N HIS A 248 7.87 13.84 22.98
CA HIS A 248 8.17 14.90 22.00
C HIS A 248 8.21 14.48 20.52
N LEU A 249 7.89 13.23 20.17
CA LEU A 249 7.87 12.80 18.76
C LEU A 249 6.97 13.69 17.89
N TYR A 250 5.83 14.14 18.41
CA TYR A 250 4.89 14.93 17.61
C TYR A 250 5.47 16.24 17.05
N GLY A 251 6.22 17.00 17.85
CA GLY A 251 6.85 18.23 17.36
C GLY A 251 7.91 17.95 16.29
N VAL A 252 8.57 16.80 16.37
CA VAL A 252 9.54 16.37 15.36
C VAL A 252 8.83 15.95 14.07
N LEU A 253 7.73 15.19 14.16
CA LEU A 253 6.90 14.83 13.01
C LEU A 253 6.26 16.07 12.36
N SER A 254 5.88 17.07 13.15
CA SER A 254 5.34 18.35 12.67
C SER A 254 6.37 19.05 11.76
N ASN A 255 7.59 19.22 12.27
CA ASN A 255 8.70 19.82 11.52
C ASN A 255 9.06 19.02 10.26
N ASP A 256 9.14 17.69 10.37
CA ASP A 256 9.41 16.83 9.22
C ASP A 256 8.34 16.97 8.13
N ALA A 257 7.06 16.87 8.51
CA ALA A 257 5.95 16.98 7.58
C ALA A 257 5.93 18.34 6.86
N TYR A 258 6.25 19.42 7.57
CA TYR A 258 6.38 20.76 7.01
C TYR A 258 7.59 20.88 6.06
N ASN A 259 8.79 20.49 6.52
CA ASN A 259 10.03 20.60 5.76
C ASN A 259 10.00 19.81 4.44
N ARG A 260 9.36 18.64 4.41
CA ARG A 260 9.20 17.83 3.18
C ARG A 260 8.36 18.50 2.09
N ARG A 261 7.63 19.56 2.42
CA ARG A 261 6.86 20.36 1.45
C ARG A 261 7.64 21.53 0.88
N ALA A 262 8.89 21.72 1.30
CA ALA A 262 9.73 22.77 0.78
C ALA A 262 10.13 22.52 -0.67
N GLU A 263 10.09 23.57 -1.47
CA GLU A 263 10.56 23.60 -2.85
C GLU A 263 11.65 24.67 -3.00
N LEU A 264 12.75 24.31 -3.67
CA LEU A 264 13.81 25.25 -4.02
C LEU A 264 13.33 26.14 -5.17
N ASN A 265 13.30 27.45 -4.97
CA ASN A 265 12.93 28.41 -6.00
C ASN A 265 14.12 28.85 -6.86
N ASP A 266 13.84 29.60 -7.93
CA ASP A 266 14.85 30.12 -8.87
C ASP A 266 15.91 31.03 -8.23
N LEU A 267 15.68 31.50 -6.99
CA LEU A 267 16.61 32.32 -6.21
C LEU A 267 17.51 31.47 -5.29
N GLY A 268 17.40 30.14 -5.35
CA GLY A 268 18.13 29.23 -4.47
C GLY A 268 17.65 29.27 -3.02
N THR A 269 16.41 29.69 -2.77
CA THR A 269 15.79 29.73 -1.44
C THR A 269 14.61 28.78 -1.36
N TYR A 270 14.40 28.17 -0.19
CA TYR A 270 13.26 27.27 0.02
C TYR A 270 11.98 28.05 0.30
N SER A 271 10.88 27.55 -0.25
CA SER A 271 9.52 28.05 -0.05
C SER A 271 8.54 26.90 0.05
N TRP A 272 7.34 27.12 0.58
CA TRP A 272 6.33 26.08 0.78
C TRP A 272 5.06 26.34 -0.04
N PRO A 273 5.11 26.25 -1.38
CA PRO A 273 3.97 26.57 -2.22
C PRO A 273 2.88 25.49 -2.12
N LEU A 274 1.63 25.91 -2.04
CA LEU A 274 0.48 25.06 -2.33
C LEU A 274 0.22 25.11 -3.84
N ARG A 275 0.09 23.96 -4.49
CA ARG A 275 -0.10 23.87 -5.94
C ARG A 275 -1.41 23.18 -6.29
N LYS A 276 -2.04 23.60 -7.40
CA LYS A 276 -3.27 22.99 -7.93
C LYS A 276 -3.13 21.47 -8.17
N SER A 277 -1.92 21.04 -8.48
CA SER A 277 -1.55 19.62 -8.52
C SER A 277 -0.31 19.46 -7.64
N PRO A 278 -0.44 18.89 -6.43
CA PRO A 278 0.64 18.84 -5.45
C PRO A 278 1.85 18.02 -5.90
N SER A 279 1.67 17.15 -6.90
CA SER A 279 2.72 16.26 -7.43
C SER A 279 3.52 16.86 -8.58
N ASN A 280 3.08 17.99 -9.15
CA ASN A 280 3.71 18.61 -10.29
C ASN A 280 4.28 19.98 -9.88
N PRO A 281 5.61 20.11 -9.74
CA PRO A 281 6.24 21.38 -9.36
C PRO A 281 6.04 22.49 -10.41
N LYS A 282 5.64 22.14 -11.64
CA LYS A 282 5.26 23.10 -12.68
C LYS A 282 3.78 23.50 -12.62
N SER A 283 2.98 22.92 -11.72
CA SER A 283 1.56 23.24 -11.55
C SER A 283 1.37 24.63 -10.94
N LYS A 284 0.26 25.30 -11.30
CA LYS A 284 -0.06 26.65 -10.81
C LYS A 284 -0.01 26.67 -9.27
N LYS A 285 0.77 27.59 -8.71
CA LYS A 285 0.74 27.94 -7.28
C LYS A 285 -0.63 28.55 -6.96
N ILE A 286 -1.28 28.05 -5.93
CA ILE A 286 -2.60 28.47 -5.46
C ILE A 286 -2.55 28.99 -4.02
N GLY A 287 -1.39 29.02 -3.39
CA GLY A 287 -1.26 29.43 -2.00
C GLY A 287 0.11 29.12 -1.40
N THR A 288 0.23 29.31 -0.10
CA THR A 288 1.44 29.03 0.69
C THR A 288 1.07 28.21 1.92
N LEU A 289 1.84 27.17 2.21
CA LEU A 289 1.71 26.40 3.44
C LEU A 289 2.48 27.13 4.56
N ASN A 290 1.78 27.41 5.65
CA ASN A 290 2.33 28.15 6.79
C ASN A 290 2.87 27.21 7.86
N ASP A 291 2.13 26.15 8.20
CA ASP A 291 2.55 25.20 9.24
C ASP A 291 1.83 23.83 9.09
N ILE A 292 2.46 22.78 9.62
CA ILE A 292 1.82 21.48 9.86
C ILE A 292 2.08 21.10 11.32
N THR A 293 1.05 21.16 12.15
CA THR A 293 1.12 20.78 13.56
C THR A 293 0.51 19.40 13.79
N ILE A 294 1.25 18.53 14.46
CA ILE A 294 0.78 17.22 14.94
C ILE A 294 0.78 17.28 16.47
N ALA A 295 -0.35 16.98 17.10
CA ALA A 295 -0.51 17.06 18.55
C ALA A 295 -1.70 16.23 19.05
N PRO A 296 -1.75 15.85 20.34
CA PRO A 296 -2.98 15.31 20.91
C PRO A 296 -4.05 16.41 20.97
N LEU A 297 -5.28 16.08 20.57
CA LEU A 297 -6.39 17.01 20.68
C LEU A 297 -6.74 17.27 22.15
N VAL A 298 -6.83 18.55 22.48
CA VAL A 298 -7.22 19.06 23.78
C VAL A 298 -8.35 20.05 23.58
N LEU A 299 -9.54 19.72 24.06
CA LEU A 299 -10.71 20.60 23.99
C LEU A 299 -10.71 21.58 25.16
N MET A 300 -11.05 22.83 24.90
CA MET A 300 -11.25 23.82 25.97
C MET A 300 -12.64 23.66 26.57
N GLY A 301 -12.71 23.05 27.76
CA GLY A 301 -13.93 22.96 28.55
C GLY A 301 -14.10 24.16 29.50
N PRO A 302 -15.28 24.34 30.10
CA PRO A 302 -15.55 25.40 31.08
C PRO A 302 -14.65 25.34 32.32
N ASN A 303 -14.03 24.19 32.59
CA ASN A 303 -13.11 23.97 33.71
C ASN A 303 -11.63 23.84 33.27
N GLY A 304 -11.30 24.22 32.04
CA GLY A 304 -9.95 24.13 31.48
C GLY A 304 -9.79 23.08 30.37
N PRO A 305 -8.54 22.81 29.96
CA PRO A 305 -8.22 21.87 28.87
C PRO A 305 -8.60 20.42 29.23
N VAL A 306 -9.27 19.75 28.29
CA VAL A 306 -9.76 18.37 28.39
C VAL A 306 -9.12 17.54 27.26
N PRO A 307 -8.22 16.59 27.56
CA PRO A 307 -7.63 15.70 26.56
C PRO A 307 -8.69 14.75 25.97
N THR A 308 -8.66 14.47 24.66
CA THR A 308 -9.71 13.65 23.98
C THR A 308 -9.25 12.29 23.46
N ASN A 309 -8.05 11.82 23.79
CA ASN A 309 -7.50 10.56 23.26
C ASN A 309 -7.47 10.50 21.71
N THR A 310 -7.33 11.65 21.06
CA THR A 310 -7.34 11.81 19.60
C THR A 310 -6.03 12.49 19.20
N LEU A 311 -5.43 12.07 18.09
CA LEU A 311 -4.32 12.78 17.46
C LEU A 311 -4.90 13.73 16.43
N ARG A 312 -4.52 15.01 16.48
CA ARG A 312 -4.85 16.00 15.47
C ARG A 312 -3.64 16.33 14.63
N ILE A 313 -3.84 16.31 13.31
CA ILE A 313 -2.95 16.92 12.33
C ILE A 313 -3.67 18.19 11.86
N ASP A 314 -3.06 19.34 12.08
CA ASP A 314 -3.55 20.67 11.68
C ASP A 314 -2.61 21.22 10.62
N ILE A 315 -3.13 21.38 9.40
CA ILE A 315 -2.40 21.90 8.25
C ILE A 315 -2.92 23.30 8.00
N SER A 316 -2.08 24.31 8.20
CA SER A 316 -2.45 25.71 8.03
C SER A 316 -1.72 26.35 6.86
N GLY A 317 -2.40 27.26 6.16
CA GLY A 317 -1.82 27.97 5.03
C GLY A 317 -2.70 29.11 4.55
N GLU A 318 -2.20 29.79 3.53
CA GLU A 318 -2.85 30.91 2.84
C GLU A 318 -3.23 30.47 1.42
N TYR A 319 -4.40 30.87 0.96
CA TYR A 319 -4.83 30.68 -0.43
C TYR A 319 -4.63 31.96 -1.23
N GLU A 320 -3.95 31.90 -2.37
CA GLU A 320 -3.62 33.08 -3.18
C GLU A 320 -4.81 33.45 -4.08
N ILE A 321 -5.41 34.63 -3.85
CA ILE A 321 -6.52 35.16 -4.65
C ILE A 321 -6.07 36.41 -5.41
N ASP A 322 -6.04 36.29 -6.74
CA ASP A 322 -5.75 37.40 -7.63
C ASP A 322 -6.67 38.61 -7.31
N ASP A 323 -6.06 39.77 -7.05
CA ASP A 323 -6.72 41.05 -6.74
C ASP A 323 -7.52 41.12 -5.42
N PHE A 324 -7.33 40.17 -4.49
CA PHE A 324 -8.01 40.18 -3.19
C PHE A 324 -7.05 39.88 -2.02
N PHE A 325 -7.61 39.67 -0.82
CA PHE A 325 -6.83 39.21 0.32
C PHE A 325 -6.78 37.70 0.36
N ASP A 326 -5.62 37.15 0.74
CA ASP A 326 -5.37 35.71 0.77
C ASP A 326 -5.96 35.12 2.07
N PRO A 327 -6.98 34.22 2.00
CA PRO A 327 -7.54 33.61 3.19
C PRO A 327 -6.58 32.63 3.85
N ASP A 328 -6.49 32.73 5.18
CA ASP A 328 -6.00 31.65 6.01
C ASP A 328 -7.01 30.49 6.05
N PHE A 329 -6.50 29.27 5.96
CA PHE A 329 -7.27 28.04 6.13
C PHE A 329 -6.57 27.07 7.06
N HIS A 330 -7.36 26.20 7.68
CA HIS A 330 -6.92 25.06 8.48
C HIS A 330 -7.60 23.79 7.97
N ILE A 331 -6.81 22.77 7.65
CA ILE A 331 -7.30 21.42 7.38
C ILE A 331 -6.98 20.59 8.61
N LEU A 332 -8.03 20.09 9.25
CA LEU A 332 -7.96 19.30 10.47
C LEU A 332 -8.19 17.84 10.14
N ILE A 333 -7.25 16.98 10.54
CA ILE A 333 -7.37 15.52 10.44
C ILE A 333 -7.25 14.95 11.85
N ASP A 334 -8.36 14.42 12.35
CA ASP A 334 -8.47 13.83 13.68
C ASP A 334 -8.46 12.31 13.58
N LEU A 335 -7.45 11.69 14.20
CA LEU A 335 -7.25 10.25 14.26
C LEU A 335 -7.56 9.76 15.69
N THR A 336 -8.67 9.06 15.84
CA THR A 336 -9.08 8.50 17.14
C THR A 336 -8.96 6.98 17.10
N PRO A 337 -8.21 6.34 18.03
CA PRO A 337 -8.14 4.89 18.09
C PRO A 337 -9.52 4.33 18.46
N ILE A 338 -9.99 3.37 17.68
CA ILE A 338 -11.25 2.66 17.88
C ILE A 338 -11.02 1.16 17.89
N THR A 339 -12.00 0.41 18.39
CA THR A 339 -12.01 -1.06 18.31
C THR A 339 -13.13 -1.49 17.38
N ASP A 340 -12.82 -2.32 16.39
CA ASP A 340 -13.80 -2.83 15.44
C ASP A 340 -14.67 -3.96 16.03
N GLY A 341 -15.62 -4.46 15.23
CA GLY A 341 -16.54 -5.53 15.65
C GLY A 341 -15.86 -6.85 16.03
N ASN A 342 -14.61 -7.08 15.60
CA ASN A 342 -13.81 -8.27 15.93
C ASN A 342 -12.87 -8.04 17.11
N GLY A 343 -12.96 -6.87 17.76
CA GLY A 343 -12.11 -6.50 18.88
C GLY A 343 -10.73 -6.00 18.44
N LEU A 344 -10.52 -5.69 17.17
CA LEU A 344 -9.21 -5.26 16.64
C LEU A 344 -9.06 -3.74 16.68
N LEU A 345 -7.81 -3.29 16.78
CA LEU A 345 -7.50 -1.87 16.67
C LEU A 345 -7.80 -1.35 15.24
N GLY A 346 -8.55 -0.25 15.18
CA GLY A 346 -8.73 0.57 14.01
C GLY A 346 -8.56 2.06 14.35
N TRP A 347 -8.67 2.91 13.33
CA TRP A 347 -8.61 4.36 13.47
C TRP A 347 -9.87 4.95 12.87
N ASN A 348 -10.58 5.76 13.65
CA ASN A 348 -11.59 6.67 13.12
C ASN A 348 -10.88 7.91 12.63
N VAL A 349 -11.07 8.24 11.35
CA VAL A 349 -10.48 9.41 10.70
C VAL A 349 -11.60 10.40 10.44
N GLU A 350 -11.59 11.51 11.16
CA GLU A 350 -12.49 12.63 10.94
C GLU A 350 -11.71 13.78 10.30
N THR A 351 -12.28 14.39 9.28
CA THR A 351 -11.66 15.53 8.60
C THR A 351 -12.57 16.75 8.61
N GLY A 352 -11.96 17.90 8.79
CA GLY A 352 -12.62 19.20 8.80
C GLY A 352 -11.78 20.23 8.06
N VAL A 353 -12.44 21.25 7.53
CA VAL A 353 -11.79 22.43 6.96
C VAL A 353 -12.38 23.65 7.67
N ASP A 354 -11.55 24.37 8.40
CA ASP A 354 -11.90 25.63 9.04
C ASP A 354 -11.28 26.77 8.22
N ILE A 355 -12.09 27.77 7.87
CA ILE A 355 -11.64 29.00 7.20
C ILE A 355 -11.89 30.13 8.18
N ASP A 356 -10.92 31.05 8.33
CA ASP A 356 -10.86 31.96 9.46
C ASP A 356 -12.16 32.80 9.70
N LEU A 357 -12.49 33.06 10.98
CA LEU A 357 -13.79 33.60 11.46
C LEU A 357 -14.15 34.97 10.84
N LEU A 358 -13.14 35.74 10.40
CA LEU A 358 -13.32 36.98 9.67
C LEU A 358 -14.14 36.77 8.38
N PHE A 359 -14.02 35.63 7.71
CA PHE A 359 -14.77 35.26 6.51
C PHE A 359 -16.17 34.70 6.78
N GLU A 360 -16.46 34.12 7.94
CA GLU A 360 -17.84 33.79 8.32
C GLU A 360 -18.64 35.05 8.65
N ILE A 361 -17.98 36.07 9.19
CA ILE A 361 -18.61 37.32 9.66
C ILE A 361 -18.66 38.39 8.55
N LEU A 362 -17.66 38.49 7.68
CA LEU A 362 -17.57 39.49 6.59
C LEU A 362 -18.76 39.48 5.61
N PRO A 363 -19.32 38.32 5.19
CA PRO A 363 -20.51 38.27 4.37
C PRO A 363 -21.70 38.81 5.13
N PHE A 364 -21.86 38.50 6.42
CA PHE A 364 -22.98 39.01 7.22
C PHE A 364 -22.86 40.52 7.47
N LEU A 365 -21.68 41.01 7.82
CA LEU A 365 -21.43 42.43 8.06
C LEU A 365 -21.44 43.25 6.76
N GLY A 366 -20.82 42.74 5.71
CA GLY A 366 -20.78 43.32 4.37
C GLY A 366 -22.16 43.33 3.72
N PHE A 367 -22.92 42.24 3.80
CA PHE A 367 -24.29 42.16 3.29
C PHE A 367 -25.21 43.11 4.07
N TYR A 368 -25.16 43.17 5.41
CA TYR A 368 -25.96 44.12 6.18
C TYR A 368 -25.59 45.57 5.87
N VAL A 369 -24.30 45.90 5.80
CA VAL A 369 -23.82 47.26 5.53
C VAL A 369 -24.14 47.68 4.09
N LEU A 370 -23.97 46.82 3.08
CA LEU A 370 -24.28 47.11 1.68
C LEU A 370 -25.80 47.15 1.41
N LEU A 371 -26.60 46.29 2.05
CA LEU A 371 -28.05 46.30 1.92
C LEU A 371 -28.67 47.55 2.59
N VAL A 372 -28.10 47.99 3.72
CA VAL A 372 -28.53 49.21 4.44
C VAL A 372 -28.06 50.48 3.72
N LEU A 373 -26.83 50.51 3.17
CA LEU A 373 -26.29 51.70 2.50
C LEU A 373 -26.77 51.88 1.05
N PHE A 374 -27.06 50.80 0.32
CA PHE A 374 -27.32 50.84 -1.13
C PHE A 374 -28.65 50.19 -1.58
N GLY A 375 -29.46 49.66 -0.66
CA GLY A 375 -30.78 49.10 -0.97
C GLY A 375 -30.71 47.98 -2.02
N GLY A 376 -31.62 47.99 -3.01
CA GLY A 376 -31.70 46.96 -4.06
C GLY A 376 -30.45 46.81 -4.95
N ALA A 377 -29.54 47.79 -4.98
CA ALA A 377 -28.25 47.66 -5.66
C ALA A 377 -27.24 46.83 -4.84
N GLY A 378 -27.43 46.73 -3.53
CA GLY A 378 -26.66 45.83 -2.65
C GLY A 378 -26.83 44.35 -3.01
N LEU A 379 -27.94 43.97 -3.67
CA LEU A 379 -28.16 42.60 -4.16
C LEU A 379 -27.20 42.20 -5.30
N MET A 380 -26.72 43.16 -6.10
CA MET A 380 -25.70 42.88 -7.14
C MET A 380 -24.30 42.77 -6.53
N ALA A 381 -23.98 43.58 -5.52
CA ALA A 381 -22.74 43.45 -4.76
C ALA A 381 -22.68 42.15 -3.94
N SER A 382 -23.83 41.67 -3.43
CA SER A 382 -23.91 40.35 -2.79
C SER A 382 -23.71 39.19 -3.76
N GLY A 383 -23.96 39.39 -5.06
CA GLY A 383 -23.63 38.41 -6.10
C GLY A 383 -22.13 38.24 -6.29
N ILE A 384 -21.34 39.29 -6.08
CA ILE A 384 -19.86 39.23 -6.09
C ILE A 384 -19.37 38.51 -4.84
N ILE A 385 -19.93 38.81 -3.66
CA ILE A 385 -19.61 38.11 -2.41
C ILE A 385 -20.02 36.62 -2.47
N ALA A 386 -21.18 36.30 -3.06
CA ALA A 386 -21.62 34.92 -3.28
C ALA A 386 -20.76 34.21 -4.34
N GLY A 387 -20.30 34.91 -5.36
CA GLY A 387 -19.34 34.41 -6.35
C GLY A 387 -17.98 34.09 -5.72
N ILE A 388 -17.49 34.96 -4.83
CA ILE A 388 -16.26 34.74 -4.04
C ILE A 388 -16.43 33.53 -3.11
N LEU A 389 -17.58 33.42 -2.41
CA LEU A 389 -17.89 32.26 -1.56
C LEU A 389 -18.03 30.96 -2.37
N PHE A 390 -18.55 31.02 -3.60
CA PHE A 390 -18.66 29.88 -4.50
C PHE A 390 -17.28 29.44 -5.02
N THR A 391 -16.43 30.39 -5.45
CA THR A 391 -15.04 30.10 -5.85
C THR A 391 -14.18 29.60 -4.69
N LEU A 392 -14.45 30.06 -3.46
CA LEU A 392 -13.78 29.57 -2.26
C LEU A 392 -14.28 28.19 -1.83
N GLY A 393 -15.58 27.90 -1.98
CA GLY A 393 -16.13 26.56 -1.79
C GLY A 393 -15.59 25.55 -2.80
N GLU A 394 -15.46 25.96 -4.07
CA GLU A 394 -14.78 25.18 -5.10
C GLU A 394 -13.27 25.06 -4.83
N ALA A 395 -12.61 26.11 -4.33
CA ALA A 395 -11.19 26.07 -3.96
C ALA A 395 -10.95 25.14 -2.76
N ALA A 396 -11.79 25.19 -1.73
CA ALA A 396 -11.72 24.27 -0.60
C ALA A 396 -12.00 22.82 -1.05
N GLY A 397 -12.95 22.62 -1.97
CA GLY A 397 -13.20 21.33 -2.61
C GLY A 397 -12.01 20.84 -3.45
N LEU A 398 -11.37 21.73 -4.21
CA LEU A 398 -10.17 21.46 -5.00
C LEU A 398 -8.93 21.21 -4.14
N ILE A 399 -8.78 21.87 -3.00
CA ILE A 399 -7.69 21.65 -2.04
C ILE A 399 -7.92 20.32 -1.33
N ALA A 400 -9.16 20.05 -0.89
CA ALA A 400 -9.55 18.76 -0.38
C ALA A 400 -9.27 17.68 -1.42
N ASP A 401 -9.77 17.78 -2.66
CA ASP A 401 -9.53 16.80 -3.73
C ASP A 401 -8.06 16.71 -4.18
N ALA A 402 -7.31 17.82 -4.22
CA ALA A 402 -5.89 17.80 -4.56
C ALA A 402 -5.07 17.10 -3.48
N MET A 403 -5.42 17.30 -2.21
CA MET A 403 -4.84 16.56 -1.10
C MET A 403 -5.36 15.12 -1.02
N TYR A 404 -6.64 14.85 -1.28
CA TYR A 404 -7.29 13.53 -1.24
C TYR A 404 -7.05 12.67 -2.48
N SER A 405 -6.59 13.24 -3.59
CA SER A 405 -6.29 12.50 -4.83
C SER A 405 -5.38 11.32 -4.54
N GLU A 406 -5.56 10.21 -5.27
CA GLU A 406 -5.02 8.84 -5.13
C GLU A 406 -3.63 8.69 -4.45
N ARG A 407 -2.76 9.71 -4.45
CA ARG A 407 -1.53 9.74 -3.67
C ARG A 407 -1.67 9.70 -2.14
N ILE A 408 -2.73 10.17 -1.46
CA ILE A 408 -2.80 9.94 0.00
C ILE A 408 -3.09 8.45 0.32
N GLN A 409 -3.74 7.71 -0.58
CA GLN A 409 -3.90 6.25 -0.44
C GLN A 409 -2.70 5.46 -0.98
N ASP A 410 -2.06 5.89 -2.08
CA ASP A 410 -1.00 5.11 -2.76
C ASP A 410 0.43 5.62 -2.51
N LYS A 411 0.60 6.85 -2.01
CA LYS A 411 1.90 7.50 -1.76
C LYS A 411 1.89 8.42 -0.53
N THR A 412 1.17 8.07 0.53
CA THR A 412 1.47 8.68 1.83
C THR A 412 2.86 8.20 2.24
N ASP A 413 3.84 9.06 1.99
CA ASP A 413 5.16 9.00 2.58
C ASP A 413 4.97 8.97 4.10
N ALA A 414 5.13 7.78 4.68
CA ALA A 414 5.06 7.47 6.11
C ALA A 414 4.00 8.27 6.88
N ALA A 415 2.71 8.10 6.55
CA ALA A 415 1.69 8.58 7.47
C ALA A 415 1.86 7.78 8.77
N MET A 416 1.86 8.44 9.93
CA MET A 416 1.97 7.75 11.24
C MET A 416 1.01 6.54 11.41
N PRO A 417 -0.20 6.49 10.82
CA PRO A 417 -1.02 5.27 10.76
C PRO A 417 -0.36 4.04 10.12
N ASP A 418 0.57 4.22 9.18
CA ASP A 418 1.31 3.12 8.53
C ASP A 418 2.34 2.47 9.46
N VAL A 419 2.76 3.19 10.51
CA VAL A 419 3.78 2.72 11.47
C VAL A 419 3.14 2.24 12.77
N VAL A 420 1.95 2.77 13.10
CA VAL A 420 1.14 2.35 14.27
C VAL A 420 0.02 1.43 13.80
N THR A 421 0.39 0.25 13.30
CA THR A 421 -0.57 -0.71 12.77
C THR A 421 -1.06 -1.64 13.87
N GLY A 422 -2.38 -1.80 13.99
CA GLY A 422 -2.99 -2.87 14.77
C GLY A 422 -2.78 -4.26 14.18
N ARG A 423 -1.99 -4.39 13.11
CA ARG A 423 -1.79 -5.62 12.34
C ARG A 423 -0.37 -5.62 11.79
N VAL A 424 0.37 -6.72 11.98
CA VAL A 424 1.72 -6.90 11.45
C VAL A 424 1.69 -8.01 10.40
N ALA A 425 2.02 -7.68 9.16
CA ALA A 425 2.09 -8.65 8.08
C ALA A 425 3.34 -9.53 8.23
N ILE A 426 3.12 -10.83 8.38
CA ILE A 426 4.17 -11.84 8.57
C ILE A 426 4.51 -12.54 7.27
N ALA A 427 3.51 -12.81 6.43
CA ALA A 427 3.71 -13.42 5.13
C ALA A 427 2.71 -12.90 4.10
N ARG A 428 3.17 -12.83 2.86
CA ARG A 428 2.36 -12.45 1.70
C ARG A 428 2.25 -13.65 0.76
N ARG A 429 1.03 -14.04 0.42
CA ARG A 429 0.76 -15.19 -0.47
C ARG A 429 -0.29 -14.87 -1.52
N ARG A 430 -0.01 -15.28 -2.76
CA ARG A 430 -0.90 -15.11 -3.91
C ARG A 430 -1.57 -16.44 -4.25
N TRP A 431 -2.64 -16.77 -3.53
CA TRP A 431 -3.42 -18.00 -3.75
C TRP A 431 -4.45 -17.87 -4.87
N ASP A 432 -4.80 -16.64 -5.25
CA ASP A 432 -5.86 -16.29 -6.22
C ASP A 432 -5.30 -15.25 -7.21
N PRO A 433 -5.68 -15.30 -8.51
CA PRO A 433 -5.18 -14.37 -9.51
C PRO A 433 -5.72 -12.95 -9.34
N PHE A 434 -6.68 -12.68 -8.46
CA PHE A 434 -7.27 -11.35 -8.30
C PHE A 434 -6.85 -10.60 -7.03
N TYR A 435 -6.37 -11.31 -6.00
CA TYR A 435 -5.95 -10.68 -4.74
C TYR A 435 -4.85 -11.47 -4.04
N THR A 436 -4.09 -10.75 -3.22
CA THR A 436 -3.02 -11.27 -2.40
C THR A 436 -3.54 -11.37 -0.97
N THR A 437 -3.25 -12.48 -0.31
CA THR A 437 -3.52 -12.66 1.12
C THR A 437 -2.30 -12.23 1.92
N LEU A 438 -2.49 -11.23 2.77
CA LEU A 438 -1.56 -10.84 3.82
C LEU A 438 -1.92 -11.68 5.05
N HIS A 439 -1.03 -12.57 5.46
CA HIS A 439 -1.13 -13.32 6.71
C HIS A 439 -0.49 -12.49 7.81
N GLN A 440 -1.25 -12.21 8.86
CA GLN A 440 -0.91 -11.17 9.82
C GLN A 440 -1.10 -11.64 11.27
N VAL A 441 -0.34 -11.04 12.18
CA VAL A 441 -0.67 -11.04 13.60
C VAL A 441 -1.37 -9.72 13.89
N ALA A 442 -2.63 -9.80 14.29
CA ALA A 442 -3.46 -8.66 14.65
C ALA A 442 -3.44 -8.43 16.17
N ILE A 443 -3.66 -7.18 16.57
CA ILE A 443 -3.66 -6.72 17.95
C ILE A 443 -5.11 -6.45 18.35
N ARG A 444 -5.56 -7.14 19.39
CA ARG A 444 -6.76 -6.81 20.15
C ARG A 444 -6.37 -5.88 21.30
N PRO A 445 -6.56 -4.56 21.18
CA PRO A 445 -6.05 -3.62 22.16
C PRO A 445 -6.79 -3.81 23.49
N ASP A 446 -6.03 -4.02 24.56
CA ASP A 446 -6.54 -3.87 25.93
C ASP A 446 -6.51 -2.39 26.35
N GLY A 447 -5.75 -1.55 25.63
CA GLY A 447 -5.85 -0.10 25.66
C GLY A 447 -5.01 0.59 24.58
N ALA A 448 -5.44 1.80 24.22
CA ALA A 448 -4.75 2.70 23.31
C ALA A 448 -4.89 4.14 23.84
N ILE A 449 -3.77 4.84 23.97
CA ILE A 449 -3.69 6.19 24.53
C ILE A 449 -2.96 7.11 23.56
N VAL A 450 -3.52 8.29 23.33
CA VAL A 450 -2.91 9.44 22.65
C VAL A 450 -2.91 10.61 23.64
N ASN A 451 -1.71 11.04 24.06
CA ASN A 451 -1.55 12.12 25.03
C ASN A 451 -0.26 12.91 24.79
N ALA A 452 0.05 13.89 25.65
CA ALA A 452 1.25 14.73 25.49
C ALA A 452 2.59 13.97 25.57
N THR A 453 2.61 12.75 26.14
CA THR A 453 3.79 11.88 26.17
C THR A 453 3.96 11.11 24.86
N GLY A 454 2.90 10.94 24.08
CA GLY A 454 2.93 10.26 22.80
C GLY A 454 1.77 9.27 22.65
N ILE A 455 1.90 8.36 21.69
CA ILE A 455 1.01 7.24 21.50
C ILE A 455 1.51 6.03 22.28
N ALA A 456 0.58 5.30 22.90
CA ALA A 456 0.83 4.00 23.50
C ALA A 456 -0.31 3.03 23.20
N ILE A 457 0.01 1.80 22.81
CA ILE A 457 -0.94 0.74 22.49
C ILE A 457 -0.44 -0.54 23.13
N TRP A 458 -1.33 -1.31 23.75
CA TRP A 458 -1.00 -2.63 24.25
C TRP A 458 -2.21 -3.55 24.13
N GLY A 459 -1.95 -4.84 24.00
CA GLY A 459 -3.04 -5.80 23.83
C GLY A 459 -2.58 -7.22 23.62
N ARG A 460 -3.55 -8.04 23.22
CA ARG A 460 -3.36 -9.46 22.94
C ARG A 460 -3.24 -9.70 21.45
N ALA A 461 -2.43 -10.68 21.08
CA ALA A 461 -2.24 -11.10 19.69
C ALA A 461 -3.39 -12.01 19.24
N ALA A 462 -3.76 -11.93 17.97
CA ALA A 462 -4.64 -12.87 17.28
C ALA A 462 -4.08 -13.14 15.88
N ILE A 463 -4.33 -14.33 15.33
CA ILE A 463 -3.95 -14.66 13.95
C ILE A 463 -5.06 -14.16 13.02
N ASP A 464 -4.70 -13.33 12.06
CA ASP A 464 -5.62 -12.71 11.12
C ASP A 464 -5.10 -12.82 9.67
N LYS A 465 -5.98 -12.53 8.71
CA LYS A 465 -5.61 -12.39 7.32
C LYS A 465 -6.37 -11.24 6.69
N GLN A 466 -5.70 -10.50 5.82
CA GLN A 466 -6.30 -9.43 5.05
C GLN A 466 -6.05 -9.67 3.56
N VAL A 467 -7.01 -9.29 2.74
CA VAL A 467 -6.87 -9.36 1.28
C VAL A 467 -6.51 -8.00 0.71
N GLN A 468 -5.67 -8.01 -0.32
CA GLN A 468 -5.34 -6.85 -1.13
C GLN A 468 -5.61 -7.20 -2.59
N ALA A 469 -6.60 -6.56 -3.21
CA ALA A 469 -6.87 -6.71 -4.64
C ALA A 469 -5.63 -6.33 -5.45
N VAL A 470 -5.43 -6.97 -6.60
CA VAL A 470 -4.42 -6.52 -7.56
C VAL A 470 -4.96 -5.39 -8.40
N GLU A 471 -4.19 -4.32 -8.45
CA GLU A 471 -4.53 -3.05 -9.07
C GLU A 471 -4.31 -3.04 -10.59
N HIS A 472 -3.60 -4.03 -11.12
CA HIS A 472 -3.27 -4.12 -12.55
C HIS A 472 -4.13 -5.05 -13.38
N ILE A 473 -5.24 -5.54 -12.82
CA ILE A 473 -6.18 -6.32 -13.62
C ILE A 473 -6.98 -5.42 -14.56
N VAL A 474 -7.34 -5.98 -15.72
CA VAL A 474 -8.13 -5.30 -16.75
C VAL A 474 -9.07 -6.31 -17.42
N ILE A 475 -10.30 -5.90 -17.73
CA ILE A 475 -11.24 -6.71 -18.51
C ILE A 475 -10.79 -6.66 -19.97
N ARG A 476 -10.49 -7.82 -20.56
CA ARG A 476 -10.06 -7.93 -21.96
C ARG A 476 -11.23 -8.16 -22.91
N ASP A 477 -12.14 -9.03 -22.51
CA ASP A 477 -13.33 -9.36 -23.28
C ASP A 477 -14.42 -9.95 -22.37
N GLU A 478 -15.54 -10.28 -22.99
CA GLU A 478 -16.67 -10.95 -22.35
C GLU A 478 -16.99 -12.32 -22.96
N GLN A 479 -17.65 -13.16 -22.16
CA GLN A 479 -18.39 -14.30 -22.67
C GLN A 479 -19.89 -13.99 -22.70
N ARG A 480 -20.46 -13.97 -23.90
CA ARG A 480 -21.90 -13.81 -24.13
C ARG A 480 -22.39 -14.58 -25.35
N VAL A 481 -23.69 -14.81 -25.41
CA VAL A 481 -24.40 -15.26 -26.62
C VAL A 481 -25.24 -14.08 -27.10
N PRO A 482 -24.81 -13.31 -28.12
CA PRO A 482 -25.58 -12.17 -28.59
C PRO A 482 -27.01 -12.58 -28.98
N PRO A 483 -28.05 -11.79 -28.63
CA PRO A 483 -28.00 -10.43 -28.08
C PRO A 483 -28.01 -10.38 -26.54
N GLU A 484 -27.77 -11.48 -25.84
CA GLU A 484 -27.87 -11.53 -24.38
C GLU A 484 -26.73 -10.76 -23.69
N ALA A 485 -26.99 -10.37 -22.43
CA ALA A 485 -26.01 -9.70 -21.60
C ALA A 485 -24.80 -10.61 -21.30
N PRO A 486 -23.61 -10.04 -21.03
CA PRO A 486 -22.45 -10.79 -20.57
C PRO A 486 -22.77 -11.65 -19.34
N THR A 487 -22.39 -12.93 -19.42
CA THR A 487 -22.49 -13.86 -18.29
C THR A 487 -21.19 -13.92 -17.51
N HIS A 488 -20.07 -13.73 -18.20
CA HIS A 488 -18.73 -13.70 -17.62
C HIS A 488 -17.91 -12.59 -18.26
N LEU A 489 -16.91 -12.10 -17.51
CA LEU A 489 -15.87 -11.22 -17.99
C LEU A 489 -14.53 -11.92 -17.85
N ARG A 490 -13.65 -11.72 -18.82
CA ARG A 490 -12.29 -12.24 -18.79
C ARG A 490 -11.32 -11.13 -18.47
N TYR A 491 -10.58 -11.33 -17.40
CA TYR A 491 -9.61 -10.39 -16.88
C TYR A 491 -8.21 -10.85 -17.24
N ARG A 492 -7.40 -9.94 -17.78
CA ARG A 492 -5.96 -10.14 -17.88
C ARG A 492 -5.32 -9.81 -16.54
N VAL A 493 -4.46 -10.71 -16.08
CA VAL A 493 -3.67 -10.61 -14.85
C VAL A 493 -2.21 -10.87 -15.20
N TYR A 494 -1.49 -9.82 -15.59
CA TYR A 494 -0.18 -9.91 -16.24
C TYR A 494 0.89 -10.67 -15.44
N ASP A 495 0.88 -10.57 -14.12
CA ASP A 495 1.88 -11.19 -13.22
C ASP A 495 1.51 -12.60 -12.75
N ALA A 496 0.33 -13.12 -13.13
CA ALA A 496 -0.22 -14.38 -12.61
C ALA A 496 0.69 -15.58 -12.88
N ALA A 497 1.45 -15.56 -13.99
CA ALA A 497 2.39 -16.62 -14.35
C ALA A 497 3.42 -16.91 -13.24
N SER A 498 3.88 -15.87 -12.53
CA SER A 498 4.86 -16.00 -11.43
C SER A 498 4.28 -16.65 -10.18
N HIS A 499 2.94 -16.81 -10.11
CA HIS A 499 2.21 -17.30 -8.95
C HIS A 499 1.44 -18.61 -9.21
N LEU A 500 1.46 -19.13 -10.43
CA LEU A 500 0.76 -20.38 -10.81
C LEU A 500 0.96 -21.56 -9.84
N PRO A 501 2.18 -21.83 -9.29
CA PRO A 501 2.35 -22.94 -8.35
C PRO A 501 1.56 -22.76 -7.04
N LEU A 502 1.29 -21.52 -6.64
CA LEU A 502 0.52 -21.21 -5.43
C LEU A 502 -0.98 -21.37 -5.66
N PHE A 503 -1.45 -21.20 -6.89
CA PHE A 503 -2.88 -21.30 -7.22
C PHE A 503 -3.47 -22.68 -6.99
N SER A 504 -2.66 -23.73 -6.85
CA SER A 504 -3.10 -25.11 -6.57
C SER A 504 -2.74 -25.60 -5.16
N ALA A 505 -1.92 -24.84 -4.42
CA ALA A 505 -1.45 -25.21 -3.10
C ALA A 505 -2.50 -24.89 -2.02
N PHE A 506 -2.55 -25.74 -0.99
CA PHE A 506 -3.42 -25.58 0.17
C PHE A 506 -2.59 -25.55 1.45
N ALA A 507 -2.79 -24.51 2.24
CA ALA A 507 -2.29 -24.30 3.58
C ALA A 507 -3.48 -23.94 4.50
N PRO A 508 -3.33 -24.01 5.84
CA PRO A 508 -4.43 -23.72 6.75
C PRO A 508 -5.04 -22.32 6.55
N GLY A 509 -4.24 -21.32 6.17
CA GLY A 509 -4.69 -19.97 5.90
C GLY A 509 -5.05 -19.69 4.44
N THR A 510 -5.03 -20.70 3.55
CA THR A 510 -5.39 -20.51 2.14
C THR A 510 -6.74 -19.83 2.03
N ASP A 511 -6.75 -18.72 1.29
CA ASP A 511 -7.92 -17.89 1.09
C ASP A 511 -8.08 -17.70 -0.41
N ARG A 512 -8.66 -18.71 -1.06
CA ARG A 512 -8.82 -18.78 -2.51
C ARG A 512 -10.30 -18.94 -2.83
N ARG A 513 -10.79 -18.17 -3.80
CA ARG A 513 -12.16 -18.31 -4.31
C ARG A 513 -12.13 -19.09 -5.61
N SER A 514 -13.28 -19.54 -6.11
CA SER A 514 -13.34 -20.17 -7.42
C SER A 514 -12.98 -19.16 -8.52
N PHE A 515 -12.20 -19.64 -9.49
CA PHE A 515 -11.86 -18.94 -10.74
C PHE A 515 -11.53 -19.99 -11.81
N GLU A 516 -11.58 -19.57 -13.07
CA GLU A 516 -11.21 -20.39 -14.22
C GLU A 516 -10.14 -19.66 -15.04
N GLN A 517 -9.14 -20.38 -15.53
CA GLN A 517 -8.16 -19.83 -16.47
C GLN A 517 -8.66 -20.07 -17.90
N HIS A 518 -8.72 -19.01 -18.71
CA HIS A 518 -9.17 -19.08 -20.10
C HIS A 518 -7.97 -19.28 -21.03
N ASP A 519 -8.07 -20.19 -21.99
CA ASP A 519 -7.00 -20.53 -22.95
C ASP A 519 -5.57 -20.52 -22.35
N PRO A 520 -5.25 -21.45 -21.43
CA PRO A 520 -3.96 -21.46 -20.74
C PRO A 520 -2.74 -21.67 -21.66
N THR A 521 -2.95 -22.04 -22.93
CA THR A 521 -1.86 -22.21 -23.92
C THR A 521 -1.63 -20.95 -24.75
N GLY A 522 -2.70 -20.24 -25.14
CA GLY A 522 -2.61 -19.01 -25.93
C GLY A 522 -2.45 -17.75 -25.08
N GLU A 523 -3.25 -17.61 -24.02
CA GLU A 523 -3.33 -16.42 -23.16
C GLU A 523 -3.27 -16.84 -21.67
N PRO A 524 -2.09 -17.25 -21.16
CA PRO A 524 -1.95 -17.81 -19.82
C PRO A 524 -2.24 -16.81 -18.68
N ASP A 525 -2.33 -15.53 -18.98
CA ASP A 525 -2.67 -14.47 -18.03
C ASP A 525 -4.18 -14.14 -18.01
N LEU A 526 -5.02 -14.86 -18.77
CA LEU A 526 -6.45 -14.60 -18.85
C LEU A 526 -7.28 -15.48 -17.91
N TYR A 527 -8.07 -14.85 -17.05
CA TYR A 527 -8.90 -15.50 -16.04
C TYR A 527 -10.35 -15.05 -16.15
N GLN A 528 -11.28 -15.97 -15.96
CA GLN A 528 -12.70 -15.75 -16.16
C GLN A 528 -13.46 -15.74 -14.84
N LEU A 529 -14.38 -14.78 -14.68
CA LEU A 529 -15.32 -14.68 -13.56
C LEU A 529 -16.74 -14.41 -14.06
N SER A 530 -17.74 -15.02 -13.43
CA SER A 530 -19.14 -14.68 -13.64
C SER A 530 -19.46 -13.31 -13.04
N ILE A 531 -20.53 -12.67 -13.52
CA ILE A 531 -20.96 -11.37 -12.98
C ILE A 531 -21.28 -11.46 -11.47
N ASP A 532 -21.85 -12.56 -11.00
CA ASP A 532 -22.17 -12.74 -9.59
C ASP A 532 -20.89 -12.90 -8.75
N GLN A 533 -19.89 -13.64 -9.24
CA GLN A 533 -18.59 -13.76 -8.59
C GLN A 533 -17.85 -12.42 -8.50
N ILE A 534 -17.98 -11.57 -9.53
CA ILE A 534 -17.39 -10.22 -9.53
C ILE A 534 -18.01 -9.38 -8.42
N LEU A 535 -19.34 -9.37 -8.31
CA LEU A 535 -20.05 -8.59 -7.31
C LEU A 535 -19.75 -9.08 -5.89
N GLU A 536 -19.73 -10.40 -5.66
CA GLU A 536 -19.34 -10.99 -4.37
C GLU A 536 -17.91 -10.56 -3.99
N ARG A 537 -16.97 -10.57 -4.95
CA ARG A 537 -15.59 -10.15 -4.70
C ARG A 537 -15.47 -8.64 -4.46
N PHE A 538 -16.34 -7.79 -4.99
CA PHE A 538 -16.37 -6.36 -4.66
C PHE A 538 -16.79 -6.12 -3.23
N ASP A 539 -17.86 -6.78 -2.77
CA ASP A 539 -18.34 -6.67 -1.40
C ASP A 539 -17.26 -7.10 -0.38
N GLU A 540 -16.41 -8.05 -0.77
CA GLU A 540 -15.28 -8.55 0.02
C GLU A 540 -13.95 -7.81 -0.23
N LYS A 541 -13.92 -6.78 -1.08
CA LYS A 541 -12.70 -6.03 -1.46
C LYS A 541 -11.57 -6.92 -2.04
N ARG A 542 -11.94 -8.00 -2.74
CA ARG A 542 -11.04 -8.99 -3.38
C ARG A 542 -10.79 -8.71 -4.86
N LEU A 543 -11.44 -7.70 -5.41
CA LEU A 543 -11.36 -7.33 -6.82
C LEU A 543 -11.53 -5.82 -6.91
N ILE A 544 -10.71 -5.16 -7.74
CA ILE A 544 -10.86 -3.71 -7.96
C ILE A 544 -12.15 -3.43 -8.71
N SER A 545 -12.89 -2.41 -8.26
CA SER A 545 -14.11 -1.95 -8.88
C SER A 545 -13.87 -0.70 -9.74
N ASN A 546 -14.85 -0.36 -10.56
CA ASN A 546 -14.91 0.89 -11.30
C ASN A 546 -13.71 1.14 -12.23
N ILE A 547 -13.20 0.08 -12.87
CA ILE A 547 -12.04 0.17 -13.76
C ILE A 547 -12.32 1.18 -14.88
N PRO A 548 -11.46 2.17 -15.13
CA PRO A 548 -11.70 3.19 -16.15
C PRO A 548 -11.48 2.67 -17.57
N TYR A 549 -12.50 2.81 -18.41
CA TYR A 549 -12.50 2.49 -19.83
C TYR A 549 -12.73 3.73 -20.69
N VAL A 550 -12.10 3.76 -21.86
CA VAL A 550 -12.26 4.80 -22.87
C VAL A 550 -12.95 4.19 -24.08
N ALA A 551 -14.02 4.84 -24.57
CA ALA A 551 -14.63 4.47 -25.84
C ALA A 551 -13.68 4.84 -26.99
N LYS A 552 -13.13 3.83 -27.67
CA LYS A 552 -12.17 4.06 -28.75
C LYS A 552 -12.84 4.08 -30.11
N ARG A 553 -13.81 3.19 -30.35
CA ARG A 553 -14.50 3.08 -31.65
C ARG A 553 -15.96 2.65 -31.47
N ILE A 554 -16.79 2.88 -32.48
CA ILE A 554 -18.22 2.52 -32.48
C ILE A 554 -18.63 1.75 -33.74
N ASP A 555 -19.56 0.79 -33.61
CA ASP A 555 -20.29 0.20 -34.74
C ASP A 555 -21.64 0.91 -34.86
N LEU A 556 -21.95 1.45 -36.04
CA LEU A 556 -23.20 2.15 -36.30
C LEU A 556 -24.10 1.31 -37.20
N ARG A 557 -25.32 1.04 -36.71
CA ARG A 557 -26.38 0.40 -37.51
C ARG A 557 -27.62 1.27 -37.49
N GLN A 558 -28.12 1.59 -38.68
CA GLN A 558 -29.32 2.43 -38.85
C GLN A 558 -29.25 3.77 -38.09
N ASN A 559 -28.06 4.41 -38.07
CA ASN A 559 -27.77 5.66 -37.34
C ASN A 559 -27.90 5.55 -35.81
N GLN A 560 -27.77 4.34 -35.26
CA GLN A 560 -27.69 4.09 -33.83
C GLN A 560 -26.38 3.36 -33.52
N VAL A 561 -25.80 3.65 -32.35
CA VAL A 561 -24.63 2.92 -31.83
C VAL A 561 -25.10 1.52 -31.46
N ASP A 562 -24.67 0.52 -32.23
CA ASP A 562 -24.97 -0.90 -32.00
C ASP A 562 -23.99 -1.50 -31.00
N GLN A 563 -22.72 -1.13 -31.10
CA GLN A 563 -21.66 -1.56 -30.20
C GLN A 563 -20.65 -0.44 -29.94
N ILE A 564 -20.01 -0.49 -28.78
CA ILE A 564 -18.91 0.38 -28.38
C ILE A 564 -17.71 -0.51 -28.10
N LEU A 565 -16.64 -0.29 -28.87
CA LEU A 565 -15.35 -0.91 -28.65
C LEU A 565 -14.54 -0.03 -27.72
N CYS A 566 -14.23 -0.55 -26.54
CA CYS A 566 -13.56 0.19 -25.50
C CYS A 566 -12.29 -0.52 -25.03
N LEU A 567 -11.43 0.25 -24.37
CA LEU A 567 -10.16 -0.23 -23.84
C LEU A 567 -9.92 0.41 -22.48
N SER A 568 -9.29 -0.32 -21.56
CA SER A 568 -8.97 0.28 -20.27
C SER A 568 -7.97 1.43 -20.45
N GLN A 569 -8.10 2.49 -19.65
CA GLN A 569 -7.10 3.56 -19.61
C GLN A 569 -5.70 2.99 -19.32
N ARG A 570 -5.66 1.92 -18.51
CA ARG A 570 -4.42 1.27 -18.12
C ARG A 570 -3.67 0.73 -19.32
N GLU A 571 -4.29 -0.08 -20.19
CA GLU A 571 -3.54 -0.57 -21.34
C GLU A 571 -3.30 0.50 -22.43
N ILE A 572 -4.07 1.60 -22.47
CA ILE A 572 -3.66 2.77 -23.27
C ILE A 572 -2.33 3.32 -22.75
N ASN A 573 -2.20 3.49 -21.43
CA ASN A 573 -0.97 3.98 -20.80
C ASN A 573 0.19 2.99 -20.96
N GLU A 574 -0.07 1.68 -20.88
CA GLU A 574 0.96 0.65 -21.10
C GLU A 574 1.52 0.69 -22.52
N GLN A 575 0.66 0.83 -23.55
CA GLN A 575 1.12 0.98 -24.93
C GLN A 575 1.88 2.29 -25.14
N ARG A 576 1.38 3.39 -24.58
CA ARG A 576 2.07 4.69 -24.61
C ARG A 576 3.47 4.61 -24.00
N ASN A 577 3.58 4.02 -22.82
CA ASN A 577 4.87 3.87 -22.13
C ASN A 577 5.82 2.93 -22.86
N THR A 578 5.29 1.89 -23.51
CA THR A 578 6.10 0.98 -24.35
C THR A 578 6.69 1.73 -25.56
N LEU A 579 5.90 2.60 -26.21
CA LEU A 579 6.37 3.43 -27.32
C LEU A 579 7.44 4.41 -26.88
N LEU A 580 7.23 5.12 -25.76
CA LEU A 580 8.22 6.05 -25.20
C LEU A 580 9.53 5.33 -24.84
N TYR A 581 9.44 4.20 -24.16
CA TYR A 581 10.62 3.39 -23.83
C TYR A 581 11.34 2.90 -25.10
N THR A 582 10.59 2.45 -26.12
CA THR A 582 11.18 2.02 -27.39
C THR A 582 11.87 3.19 -28.10
N PHE A 583 11.25 4.37 -28.10
CA PHE A 583 11.84 5.60 -28.64
C PHE A 583 13.14 5.94 -27.92
N GLU A 584 13.16 5.88 -26.59
CA GLU A 584 14.34 6.15 -25.76
C GLU A 584 15.49 5.19 -26.07
N VAL A 585 15.22 3.87 -26.06
CA VAL A 585 16.19 2.80 -26.30
C VAL A 585 16.81 2.88 -27.70
N VAL A 586 16.05 3.39 -28.69
CA VAL A 586 16.55 3.58 -30.06
C VAL A 586 17.30 4.89 -30.21
N THR A 587 16.81 5.97 -29.61
CA THR A 587 17.30 7.34 -29.84
C THR A 587 18.58 7.63 -29.06
N ARG A 588 18.72 7.15 -27.82
CA ARG A 588 19.94 7.39 -27.03
C ARG A 588 21.21 6.90 -27.73
N PRO A 589 21.29 5.64 -28.22
CA PRO A 589 22.46 5.18 -28.97
C PRO A 589 22.71 5.94 -30.27
N GLN A 590 21.67 6.49 -30.91
CA GLN A 590 21.82 7.32 -32.11
C GLN A 590 22.47 8.67 -31.77
N ILE A 591 22.04 9.33 -30.69
CA ILE A 591 22.67 10.57 -30.21
C ILE A 591 24.15 10.30 -29.87
N GLU A 592 24.42 9.22 -29.13
CA GLU A 592 25.79 8.81 -28.78
C GLU A 592 26.66 8.58 -30.02
N GLY A 593 26.11 7.94 -31.05
CA GLY A 593 26.83 7.63 -32.29
C GLY A 593 27.06 8.84 -33.20
N ASP A 594 26.04 9.67 -33.39
CA ASP A 594 26.06 10.76 -34.38
C ASP A 594 26.63 12.06 -33.79
N GLU A 595 26.33 12.36 -32.53
CA GLU A 595 26.62 13.63 -31.87
C GLU A 595 27.57 13.50 -30.67
N GLY A 596 27.76 12.29 -30.12
CA GLY A 596 28.53 12.08 -28.89
C GLY A 596 29.95 12.64 -28.92
N ALA A 597 30.65 12.55 -30.07
CA ALA A 597 31.98 13.13 -30.22
C ALA A 597 31.97 14.67 -30.20
N GLN A 598 30.93 15.29 -30.75
CA GLN A 598 30.74 16.73 -30.71
C GLN A 598 30.37 17.19 -29.30
N ILE A 599 29.39 16.54 -28.67
CA ILE A 599 28.96 16.82 -27.29
C ILE A 599 30.14 16.75 -26.34
N ARG A 600 30.97 15.70 -26.43
CA ARG A 600 32.18 15.57 -25.61
C ARG A 600 33.18 16.70 -25.83
N ALA A 601 33.34 17.16 -27.07
CA ALA A 601 34.22 18.29 -27.36
C ALA A 601 33.68 19.61 -26.78
N GLU A 602 32.36 19.82 -26.81
CA GLU A 602 31.67 20.98 -26.23
C GLU A 602 31.78 20.99 -24.70
N VAL A 603 31.52 19.86 -24.04
CA VAL A 603 31.66 19.70 -22.57
C VAL A 603 33.10 19.99 -22.11
N ILE A 604 34.11 19.46 -22.82
CA ILE A 604 35.51 19.76 -22.50
C ILE A 604 35.83 21.26 -22.65
N ALA A 605 35.24 21.92 -23.66
CA ALA A 605 35.41 23.35 -23.87
C ALA A 605 34.71 24.19 -22.77
N GLU A 606 33.55 23.76 -22.29
CA GLU A 606 32.81 24.35 -21.16
C GLU A 606 33.67 24.33 -19.89
N PHE A 607 34.18 23.17 -19.49
CA PHE A 607 35.08 23.06 -18.33
C PHE A 607 36.33 23.92 -18.46
N MET A 608 36.94 23.97 -19.65
CA MET A 608 38.11 24.82 -19.90
C MET A 608 37.78 26.31 -19.82
N ALA A 609 36.58 26.72 -20.26
CA ALA A 609 36.13 28.11 -20.17
C ALA A 609 35.93 28.55 -18.71
N ASP A 610 35.50 27.62 -17.85
CA ASP A 610 35.34 27.84 -16.41
C ASP A 610 36.67 27.71 -15.62
N GLY A 611 37.78 27.41 -16.31
CA GLY A 611 39.10 27.27 -15.70
C GLY A 611 39.27 25.99 -14.88
N ILE A 612 38.38 25.01 -15.05
CA ILE A 612 38.40 23.71 -14.38
C ILE A 612 39.21 22.73 -15.24
N THR A 613 40.00 21.87 -14.60
CA THR A 613 40.67 20.74 -15.29
C THR A 613 39.91 19.46 -14.90
N PRO A 614 38.89 19.05 -15.68
CA PRO A 614 38.02 17.95 -15.31
C PRO A 614 38.73 16.61 -15.46
N THR A 615 38.35 15.66 -14.62
CA THR A 615 38.69 14.24 -14.74
C THR A 615 37.86 13.58 -15.85
N GLU A 616 38.27 12.38 -16.30
CA GLU A 616 37.51 11.64 -17.32
C GLU A 616 36.10 11.27 -16.82
N GLU A 617 35.94 10.97 -15.52
CA GLU A 617 34.65 10.67 -14.91
C GLU A 617 33.72 11.89 -14.93
N GLU A 618 34.22 13.08 -14.59
CA GLU A 618 33.44 14.33 -14.65
C GLU A 618 33.04 14.69 -16.10
N ILE A 619 33.90 14.41 -17.08
CA ILE A 619 33.57 14.60 -18.49
C ILE A 619 32.45 13.64 -18.90
N VAL A 620 32.57 12.35 -18.56
CA VAL A 620 31.55 11.33 -18.92
C VAL A 620 30.20 11.67 -18.29
N ALA A 621 30.17 11.98 -16.99
CA ALA A 621 28.93 12.34 -16.30
C ALA A 621 28.23 13.55 -16.93
N ARG A 622 28.98 14.59 -17.28
CA ARG A 622 28.43 15.80 -17.93
C ARG A 622 28.00 15.54 -19.38
N VAL A 623 28.70 14.66 -20.09
CA VAL A 623 28.28 14.21 -21.44
C VAL A 623 26.97 13.43 -21.36
N ASP A 624 26.83 12.52 -20.40
CA ASP A 624 25.61 11.75 -20.19
C ASP A 624 24.42 12.68 -19.86
N GLU A 625 24.62 13.66 -18.97
CA GLU A 625 23.61 14.68 -18.66
C GLU A 625 23.18 15.44 -19.92
N ARG A 626 24.14 15.84 -20.77
CA ARG A 626 23.85 16.56 -22.01
C ARG A 626 23.11 15.70 -23.04
N ILE A 627 23.41 14.40 -23.09
CA ILE A 627 22.69 13.44 -23.92
C ILE A 627 21.26 13.29 -23.42
N ASP A 628 21.06 13.22 -22.10
CA ASP A 628 19.73 13.12 -21.48
C ASP A 628 18.89 14.38 -21.75
N GLU A 629 19.49 15.58 -21.73
CA GLU A 629 18.82 16.82 -22.13
C GLU A 629 18.34 16.79 -23.59
N ILE A 630 19.20 16.38 -24.52
CA ILE A 630 18.85 16.25 -25.95
C ILE A 630 17.77 15.18 -26.16
N LEU A 631 17.89 14.06 -25.45
CA LEU A 631 16.91 12.98 -25.48
C LEU A 631 15.55 13.48 -25.01
N ALA A 632 15.48 14.23 -23.92
CA ALA A 632 14.24 14.82 -23.42
C ALA A 632 13.62 15.82 -24.42
N GLU A 633 14.42 16.65 -25.08
CA GLU A 633 13.95 17.54 -26.16
C GLU A 633 13.35 16.75 -27.33
N ARG A 634 14.00 15.66 -27.76
CA ARG A 634 13.52 14.79 -28.84
C ARG A 634 12.27 14.01 -28.45
N GLU A 635 12.20 13.51 -27.22
CA GLU A 635 11.02 12.84 -26.70
C GLU A 635 9.82 13.80 -26.69
N ALA A 636 10.02 15.05 -26.23
CA ALA A 636 8.97 16.06 -26.27
C ALA A 636 8.45 16.32 -27.70
N ALA A 637 9.36 16.41 -28.68
CA ALA A 637 8.98 16.55 -30.08
C ALA A 637 8.23 15.31 -30.63
N TYR A 638 8.66 14.10 -30.26
CA TYR A 638 7.98 12.85 -30.61
C TYR A 638 6.57 12.77 -30.01
N VAL A 639 6.41 13.17 -28.74
CA VAL A 639 5.13 13.25 -28.04
C VAL A 639 4.16 14.20 -28.75
N GLU A 640 4.64 15.34 -29.24
CA GLU A 640 3.80 16.35 -29.92
C GLU A 640 3.41 15.94 -31.35
N ALA A 641 4.29 15.23 -32.08
CA ALA A 641 4.15 15.02 -33.52
C ALA A 641 3.71 13.61 -33.93
N GLU A 642 4.21 12.57 -33.27
CA GLU A 642 4.16 11.18 -33.79
C GLU A 642 3.48 10.20 -32.84
N LEU A 643 3.63 10.39 -31.52
CA LEU A 643 3.16 9.47 -30.50
C LEU A 643 1.67 9.14 -30.63
N ASP A 644 0.81 10.13 -30.88
CA ASP A 644 -0.63 9.90 -30.97
C ASP A 644 -1.00 8.95 -32.12
N ALA A 645 -0.36 9.09 -33.28
CA ALA A 645 -0.61 8.25 -34.45
C ALA A 645 -0.08 6.83 -34.24
N GLU A 646 1.13 6.70 -33.69
CA GLU A 646 1.72 5.40 -33.37
C GLU A 646 0.97 4.68 -32.26
N LEU A 647 0.51 5.42 -31.24
CA LEU A 647 -0.33 4.89 -30.17
C LEU A 647 -1.62 4.34 -30.76
N GLU A 648 -2.36 5.09 -31.58
CA GLU A 648 -3.58 4.59 -32.20
C GLU A 648 -3.35 3.32 -33.03
N ALA A 649 -2.22 3.21 -33.75
CA ALA A 649 -1.84 1.98 -34.45
C ALA A 649 -1.54 0.82 -33.49
N ALA A 650 -0.82 1.07 -32.39
CA ALA A 650 -0.48 0.09 -31.35
C ALA A 650 -1.71 -0.38 -30.56
N LEU A 651 -2.76 0.43 -30.46
CA LEU A 651 -4.00 0.04 -29.78
C LEU A 651 -4.87 -0.94 -30.60
N LEU A 652 -4.80 -0.93 -31.93
CA LEU A 652 -5.66 -1.75 -32.79
C LEU A 652 -5.61 -3.26 -32.47
N PRO A 653 -4.43 -3.90 -32.27
CA PRO A 653 -4.36 -5.34 -32.00
C PRO A 653 -4.91 -5.75 -30.62
N VAL A 654 -5.03 -4.80 -29.68
CA VAL A 654 -5.47 -5.04 -28.30
C VAL A 654 -6.93 -4.65 -28.05
N LEU A 655 -7.59 -3.98 -29.01
CA LEU A 655 -9.00 -3.59 -28.93
C LEU A 655 -9.92 -4.80 -29.15
N ARG A 656 -10.46 -5.37 -28.06
CA ARG A 656 -11.30 -6.57 -28.12
C ARG A 656 -12.60 -6.50 -27.29
N PHE A 657 -12.69 -5.58 -26.33
CA PHE A 657 -13.85 -5.49 -25.44
C PHE A 657 -14.98 -4.70 -26.11
N ASP A 658 -16.00 -5.44 -26.58
CA ASP A 658 -16.97 -4.97 -27.56
C ASP A 658 -18.42 -5.24 -27.13
N LEU A 659 -19.13 -4.19 -26.69
CA LEU A 659 -20.43 -4.33 -26.06
C LEU A 659 -21.48 -3.33 -26.55
N PRO A 660 -22.77 -3.71 -26.58
CA PRO A 660 -23.86 -2.77 -26.76
C PRO A 660 -23.91 -1.73 -25.63
N PRO A 661 -24.36 -0.48 -25.90
CA PRO A 661 -24.49 0.57 -24.90
C PRO A 661 -25.26 0.14 -23.64
N GLU A 662 -26.33 -0.64 -23.79
CA GLU A 662 -27.15 -1.12 -22.67
C GLU A 662 -26.41 -2.10 -21.76
N HIS A 663 -25.50 -2.91 -22.30
CA HIS A 663 -24.71 -3.87 -21.53
C HIS A 663 -23.57 -3.17 -20.80
N LEU A 664 -22.88 -2.23 -21.46
CA LEU A 664 -21.89 -1.37 -20.79
C LEU A 664 -22.54 -0.58 -19.65
N ALA A 665 -23.70 0.01 -19.89
CA ALA A 665 -24.43 0.75 -18.86
C ALA A 665 -24.83 -0.15 -17.69
N ALA A 666 -25.14 -1.42 -17.93
CA ALA A 666 -25.44 -2.38 -16.87
C ALA A 666 -24.19 -2.73 -16.04
N LEU A 667 -23.01 -2.90 -16.67
CA LEU A 667 -21.75 -3.12 -15.96
C LEU A 667 -21.32 -1.90 -15.16
N GLN A 668 -21.50 -0.70 -15.70
CA GLN A 668 -21.17 0.55 -15.02
C GLN A 668 -22.10 0.85 -13.84
N LYS A 669 -23.39 0.57 -13.94
CA LYS A 669 -24.33 0.65 -12.79
C LYS A 669 -23.99 -0.34 -11.68
N LYS A 670 -23.35 -1.46 -12.03
CA LYS A 670 -22.84 -2.46 -11.07
C LYS A 670 -21.49 -2.07 -10.48
N GLY A 671 -20.92 -0.92 -10.88
CA GLY A 671 -19.60 -0.47 -10.44
C GLY A 671 -18.46 -1.35 -10.94
N ILE A 672 -18.64 -2.12 -12.01
CA ILE A 672 -17.58 -3.00 -12.55
C ILE A 672 -16.55 -2.18 -13.32
N LEU A 673 -17.03 -1.22 -14.11
CA LEU A 673 -16.22 -0.35 -14.93
C LEU A 673 -16.84 1.05 -14.98
N ASN A 674 -16.05 2.04 -15.39
CA ASN A 674 -16.55 3.36 -15.74
C ASN A 674 -16.16 3.70 -17.17
N LEU A 675 -17.11 4.11 -18.00
CA LEU A 675 -16.79 4.69 -19.29
C LEU A 675 -16.46 6.19 -19.08
N LYS A 676 -15.17 6.55 -19.16
CA LYS A 676 -14.68 7.92 -18.98
C LYS A 676 -15.37 8.89 -19.94
N ASP A 677 -15.61 10.10 -19.45
CA ASP A 677 -16.17 11.24 -20.22
C ASP A 677 -17.64 11.11 -20.64
N PHE A 678 -18.32 10.01 -20.28
CA PHE A 678 -19.71 9.77 -20.62
C PHE A 678 -20.61 9.49 -19.41
N GLU A 679 -21.81 10.08 -19.44
CA GLU A 679 -22.89 9.82 -18.48
C GLU A 679 -23.96 8.90 -19.05
N ILE A 680 -24.52 8.03 -18.22
CA ILE A 680 -25.64 7.16 -18.58
C ILE A 680 -26.95 7.94 -18.49
N ILE A 681 -27.67 8.07 -19.60
CA ILE A 681 -29.00 8.69 -19.61
C ILE A 681 -30.06 7.67 -20.03
N GLY A 682 -31.13 7.56 -19.22
CA GLY A 682 -32.31 6.77 -19.56
C GLY A 682 -33.41 7.59 -20.22
N ILE A 683 -33.80 7.25 -21.45
CA ILE A 683 -34.97 7.87 -22.11
C ILE A 683 -36.23 7.11 -21.69
N ARG A 684 -37.10 7.75 -20.89
CA ARG A 684 -38.38 7.17 -20.45
C ARG A 684 -39.50 7.22 -21.51
N LYS A 685 -39.33 7.93 -22.63
CA LYS A 685 -40.39 8.15 -23.62
C LYS A 685 -40.15 7.30 -24.88
N HIS A 686 -41.02 6.31 -25.09
CA HIS A 686 -41.39 5.68 -26.39
C HIS A 686 -41.06 4.21 -26.67
N HIS A 687 -40.66 3.38 -25.71
CA HIS A 687 -40.66 1.91 -25.92
C HIS A 687 -41.85 1.19 -25.24
N PRO A 688 -42.37 0.10 -25.84
CA PRO A 688 -43.39 -0.77 -25.22
C PRO A 688 -42.82 -1.41 -23.94
N PRO A 689 -43.65 -1.98 -23.05
CA PRO A 689 -43.28 -2.19 -21.65
C PRO A 689 -42.12 -3.18 -21.49
N GLY A 690 -40.96 -2.68 -21.06
CA GLY A 690 -39.81 -3.49 -20.64
C GLY A 690 -38.48 -2.80 -20.89
N ALA A 691 -38.04 -1.99 -19.91
CA ALA A 691 -36.76 -1.26 -19.81
C ALA A 691 -36.63 0.08 -20.62
N PRO A 692 -36.07 1.13 -19.99
CA PRO A 692 -35.73 2.39 -20.68
C PRO A 692 -34.58 2.16 -21.66
N LEU A 693 -34.61 2.81 -22.82
CA LEU A 693 -33.45 2.88 -23.72
C LEU A 693 -32.34 3.67 -22.99
N LEU A 694 -31.20 3.03 -22.76
CA LEU A 694 -30.02 3.64 -22.16
C LEU A 694 -29.09 4.09 -23.27
N TYR A 695 -28.63 5.35 -23.20
CA TYR A 695 -27.59 5.85 -24.08
C TYR A 695 -26.55 6.62 -23.28
N TYR A 696 -25.35 6.73 -23.84
CA TYR A 696 -24.27 7.54 -23.30
C TYR A 696 -24.34 8.96 -23.87
N ARG A 697 -24.30 9.96 -23.00
CA ARG A 697 -24.18 11.38 -23.37
C ARG A 697 -22.84 11.90 -22.87
N ASP A 698 -22.21 12.74 -23.68
CA ASP A 698 -21.01 13.48 -23.29
C ASP A 698 -21.29 14.34 -22.05
N HIS A 699 -20.30 14.45 -21.15
CA HIS A 699 -20.37 15.35 -20.00
C HIS A 699 -20.62 16.81 -20.47
N PRO A 700 -21.35 17.66 -19.71
CA PRO A 700 -21.56 19.07 -20.09
C PRO A 700 -20.26 19.87 -20.28
N ASP A 701 -19.15 19.41 -19.68
CA ASP A 701 -17.81 20.00 -19.79
C ASP A 701 -16.90 19.26 -20.79
N ALA A 702 -17.42 18.25 -21.52
CA ALA A 702 -16.64 17.46 -22.46
C ALA A 702 -16.23 18.29 -23.69
N ILE A 703 -15.02 18.04 -24.19
CA ILE A 703 -14.52 18.67 -25.42
C ILE A 703 -15.34 18.11 -26.60
N PRO A 704 -15.76 18.93 -27.59
CA PRO A 704 -16.60 18.45 -28.70
C PRO A 704 -16.04 17.25 -29.48
N ALA A 705 -14.73 17.01 -29.43
CA ALA A 705 -14.06 15.84 -30.02
C ALA A 705 -14.37 14.52 -29.28
N ASP A 706 -14.89 14.58 -28.06
CA ASP A 706 -15.21 13.42 -27.24
C ASP A 706 -16.63 12.87 -27.48
N ASN A 707 -17.37 13.47 -28.41
CA ASN A 707 -18.68 12.97 -28.79
C ASN A 707 -18.59 11.53 -29.27
N LEU A 708 -19.39 10.65 -28.64
CA LEU A 708 -19.39 9.23 -28.95
C LEU A 708 -19.64 8.96 -30.44
N LEU A 709 -20.51 9.74 -31.10
CA LEU A 709 -20.82 9.64 -32.53
C LEU A 709 -19.70 10.15 -33.45
N LEU A 710 -18.70 10.85 -32.91
CA LEU A 710 -17.52 11.28 -33.65
C LEU A 710 -16.34 10.32 -33.51
N ARG A 711 -16.47 9.26 -32.69
CA ARG A 711 -15.43 8.23 -32.55
C ARG A 711 -15.25 7.48 -33.88
N PRO A 712 -14.04 7.00 -34.21
CA PRO A 712 -13.81 6.23 -35.43
C PRO A 712 -14.71 4.99 -35.50
N HIS A 713 -15.17 4.66 -36.71
CA HIS A 713 -16.07 3.52 -36.90
C HIS A 713 -15.30 2.21 -37.10
N TYR A 714 -15.95 1.10 -36.76
CA TYR A 714 -15.55 -0.26 -37.13
C TYR A 714 -16.80 -1.08 -37.49
N THR A 715 -16.61 -2.31 -37.92
CA THR A 715 -17.71 -3.27 -38.13
C THR A 715 -17.55 -4.45 -37.19
N ALA A 716 -18.54 -4.71 -36.34
CA ALA A 716 -18.50 -5.85 -35.44
C ALA A 716 -18.64 -7.17 -36.22
N GLY A 717 -17.68 -8.08 -36.05
CA GLY A 717 -17.60 -9.36 -36.74
C GLY A 717 -17.66 -10.56 -35.80
N PRO A 718 -17.99 -11.76 -36.29
CA PRO A 718 -18.07 -12.98 -35.47
C PRO A 718 -16.73 -13.45 -34.90
N THR A 719 -15.60 -12.96 -35.43
CA THR A 719 -14.24 -13.25 -34.97
C THR A 719 -13.57 -12.05 -34.31
N GLY A 720 -14.32 -11.00 -33.99
CA GLY A 720 -13.81 -9.72 -33.47
C GLY A 720 -14.06 -8.52 -34.40
N PRO A 721 -13.58 -7.33 -34.02
CA PRO A 721 -13.80 -6.10 -34.77
C PRO A 721 -13.02 -6.08 -36.10
N VAL A 722 -13.64 -5.54 -37.15
CA VAL A 722 -13.00 -5.29 -38.45
C VAL A 722 -12.83 -3.79 -38.64
N PHE A 723 -11.58 -3.34 -38.75
CA PHE A 723 -11.25 -1.93 -38.93
C PHE A 723 -11.19 -1.56 -40.41
N PRO A 724 -11.81 -0.45 -40.83
CA PRO A 724 -11.63 0.08 -42.18
C PRO A 724 -10.17 0.53 -42.38
N PRO A 725 -9.65 0.46 -43.62
CA PRO A 725 -8.28 0.86 -43.96
C PRO A 725 -8.02 2.35 -43.76
#